data_AF-A0A1Y0MEL3-F1
#
_entry.id   AF-A0A1Y0MEL3-F1
#
_cell.length_a   1.000
_cell.length_b   1.000
_cell.length_c   1.000
_cell.angle_alpha   90.00
_cell.angle_beta   90.00
_cell.angle_gamma   90.00
#
_symmetry.space_group_name_H-M   'P 1'
#
loop_
_entity.id
_entity.type
_entity.pdbx_description
1 polymer ?
#
loop_
_entity_poly.entity_id
_entity_poly.type
_entity_poly.pdbx_seq_one_letter_code
_entity_poly.pdbx_strand_id
1 'polypeptide(L)'
;MPSKSRPKVIPKSVTLLWDASYSMLYKNKDKEFQLLESYFKTIGNLKVDLIVFSNTIIQEKRYIIENGNWNTLKNELNNVVYDGGTSFQNLPINNTDEIILVSDGMHNLGDLYEKNINKFYAINSVKSANHQFLEKQANTFGGNYINLNRVSLDASLEKLLNESYQFLGISKNNRLFEVFPKANEVVNGSFTIGGKRFNTDVVELLFGYDGKVSDTISVDFKFGTNSQLAKRLWSKRKLQSLSKSQENNKDKIIEHAKENHLISSYTSMIVLDRIQDYVRYKIEPPKELLPQYKRMITQNKQQEVSNAKILNSRRQSLNDDYKSLLEWYTKDYSTKPVIKKDIKKGIAVSNSIEPDNTSSQNQQRVSSRPEFVDTKNSVSGIITDSNNIPLPGVNVLVKGTTRGVQTDFDGNYAINVEIGETLVFSFVSMETVQFTLSSLSELNVVMKDDTASLDEVVITGYRTTTKAKSSVSSVRVSSETIENKPNASFVQTLSGQVPGLNITTSTGQPGGNSLVQLRGVSSISGNTEPLFIIDGAPVSENEFRNLKPEDIEAITVLKDAGATAIYGNRGANGVIVLTTKTGLENKSEAIEMLENKIAEQSKLKSWQKNAPYLALLNEQTNIDSAYELYLELRLEYSNMPSFFLDVAEYFESKDKYEYALRIATNLIEIEIDNHELIRALGYKLNQYKEDDLAVYVYKEVLNLRPEDPQSYRDLALAYEAIGEDKKAFDLFNKIVEGDLLEKGQANRYYGIEKIAYLELSNLVNKSDVLKTYRNVFPKIETDIRVVIDWNHANTDLDLHIKNPNGDELYYGKTESKFGGAISEDFTDGYGPETYKIKKAQKGKYEISVKYFSDSVQKITGPTSLKVTIFKNYGKSNQTKEIKILRLTDEEGKIKADTLSI
;
A
#
# COMPACT_ATOMS: atom_id res chain seq x y z
N MET A 1 -25.61 -27.36 -31.05
CA MET A 1 -25.32 -28.77 -31.40
C MET A 1 -25.01 -29.51 -30.11
N PRO A 2 -25.45 -30.76 -29.91
CA PRO A 2 -25.00 -31.53 -28.75
C PRO A 2 -23.47 -31.59 -28.77
N SER A 3 -22.81 -31.41 -27.62
CA SER A 3 -21.37 -31.62 -27.53
C SER A 3 -21.09 -33.07 -27.93
N LYS A 4 -20.40 -33.27 -29.04
CA LYS A 4 -19.85 -34.59 -29.36
C LYS A 4 -18.70 -34.79 -28.39
N SER A 5 -18.98 -35.36 -27.23
CA SER A 5 -17.93 -35.69 -26.28
C SER A 5 -17.07 -36.81 -26.87
N ARG A 6 -15.75 -36.60 -26.91
CA ARG A 6 -14.78 -37.57 -27.42
C ARG A 6 -13.76 -37.86 -26.32
N PRO A 7 -13.60 -39.11 -25.87
CA PRO A 7 -12.55 -39.47 -24.92
C PRO A 7 -11.18 -39.08 -25.45
N LYS A 8 -10.37 -38.46 -24.60
CA LYS A 8 -8.99 -38.10 -24.95
C LYS A 8 -8.08 -39.32 -24.90
N VAL A 9 -6.89 -39.18 -25.48
CA VAL A 9 -5.81 -40.15 -25.29
C VAL A 9 -5.36 -40.09 -23.82
N ILE A 10 -5.35 -41.23 -23.15
CA ILE A 10 -4.93 -41.34 -21.75
C ILE A 10 -3.45 -40.88 -21.63
N PRO A 11 -3.14 -39.87 -20.79
CA PRO A 11 -1.77 -39.41 -20.60
C PRO A 11 -0.92 -40.45 -19.87
N LYS A 12 0.37 -40.48 -20.17
CA LYS A 12 1.38 -41.27 -19.45
C LYS A 12 2.07 -40.45 -18.36
N SER A 13 2.05 -39.13 -18.50
CA SER A 13 2.65 -38.18 -17.57
C SER A 13 1.82 -36.90 -17.45
N VAL A 14 1.66 -36.41 -16.21
CA VAL A 14 0.96 -35.16 -15.90
C VAL A 14 1.81 -34.31 -14.99
N THR A 15 1.86 -33.00 -15.24
CA THR A 15 2.34 -32.03 -14.24
C THR A 15 1.15 -31.50 -13.44
N LEU A 16 1.17 -31.71 -12.12
CA LEU A 16 0.18 -31.16 -11.20
C LEU A 16 0.74 -29.89 -10.56
N LEU A 17 0.25 -28.73 -11.01
CA LEU A 17 0.57 -27.44 -10.41
C LEU A 17 -0.43 -27.18 -9.27
N TRP A 18 0.08 -27.10 -8.05
CA TRP A 18 -0.70 -26.88 -6.85
C TRP A 18 -0.38 -25.52 -6.25
N ASP A 19 -1.33 -24.61 -6.37
CA ASP A 19 -1.22 -23.26 -5.81
C ASP A 19 -1.41 -23.30 -4.29
N ALA A 20 -0.36 -22.86 -3.60
CA ALA A 20 -0.22 -22.80 -2.15
C ALA A 20 -0.13 -21.35 -1.66
N SER A 21 -0.59 -20.39 -2.44
CA SER A 21 -0.72 -19.00 -2.02
C SER A 21 -1.77 -18.83 -0.90
N TYR A 22 -1.76 -17.65 -0.27
CA TYR A 22 -2.71 -17.31 0.79
C TYR A 22 -4.15 -17.19 0.29
N SER A 23 -4.38 -16.76 -0.96
CA SER A 23 -5.73 -16.66 -1.54
C SER A 23 -6.44 -18.03 -1.62
N MET A 24 -5.65 -19.10 -1.68
CA MET A 24 -6.13 -20.49 -1.71
C MET A 24 -6.54 -21.04 -0.33
N LEU A 25 -6.41 -20.28 0.75
CA LEU A 25 -6.71 -20.74 2.12
C LEU A 25 -8.13 -21.30 2.28
N TYR A 26 -9.13 -20.68 1.64
CA TYR A 26 -10.54 -21.02 1.78
C TYR A 26 -11.07 -21.96 0.66
N LYS A 27 -10.17 -22.63 -0.05
CA LYS A 27 -10.52 -23.64 -1.07
C LYS A 27 -11.30 -24.81 -0.48
N ASN A 28 -12.12 -25.47 -1.30
CA ASN A 28 -12.77 -26.72 -0.93
C ASN A 28 -11.89 -27.92 -1.33
N LYS A 29 -10.94 -28.24 -0.45
CA LYS A 29 -9.96 -29.33 -0.63
C LYS A 29 -10.61 -30.70 -0.85
N ASP A 30 -11.71 -30.98 -0.15
CA ASP A 30 -12.41 -32.26 -0.27
C ASP A 30 -12.97 -32.49 -1.68
N LYS A 31 -13.62 -31.47 -2.28
CA LYS A 31 -14.13 -31.57 -3.64
C LYS A 31 -13.01 -31.76 -4.67
N GLU A 32 -11.90 -31.03 -4.51
CA GLU A 32 -10.75 -31.18 -5.40
C GLU A 32 -10.14 -32.59 -5.30
N PHE A 33 -10.00 -33.11 -4.08
CA PHE A 33 -9.51 -34.46 -3.84
C PHE A 33 -10.45 -35.53 -4.38
N GLN A 34 -11.77 -35.35 -4.27
CA GLN A 34 -12.75 -36.27 -4.86
C GLN A 34 -12.64 -36.31 -6.40
N LEU A 35 -12.44 -35.16 -7.04
CA LEU A 35 -12.22 -35.10 -8.48
C LEU A 35 -10.90 -35.77 -8.88
N LEU A 36 -9.79 -35.44 -8.20
CA LEU A 36 -8.48 -36.04 -8.48
C LEU A 36 -8.47 -37.54 -8.21
N GLU A 37 -9.13 -38.00 -7.15
CA GLU A 37 -9.26 -39.42 -6.83
C GLU A 37 -10.03 -40.16 -7.94
N SER A 38 -11.12 -39.57 -8.44
CA SER A 38 -11.88 -40.14 -9.57
C SER A 38 -11.06 -40.15 -10.85
N TYR A 39 -10.29 -39.09 -11.10
CA TYR A 39 -9.37 -39.01 -12.23
C TYR A 39 -8.30 -40.10 -12.18
N PHE A 40 -7.54 -40.21 -11.09
CA PHE A 40 -6.47 -41.21 -10.95
C PHE A 40 -7.00 -42.64 -11.00
N LYS A 41 -8.14 -42.94 -10.38
CA LYS A 41 -8.80 -44.26 -10.49
C LYS A 41 -9.17 -44.62 -11.93
N THR A 42 -9.60 -43.64 -12.72
CA THR A 42 -9.99 -43.87 -14.12
C THR A 42 -8.77 -44.05 -15.03
N ILE A 43 -7.70 -43.27 -14.81
CA ILE A 43 -6.46 -43.33 -15.61
C ILE A 43 -5.63 -44.58 -15.29
N GLY A 44 -5.61 -45.02 -14.02
CA GLY A 44 -4.84 -46.18 -13.58
C GLY A 44 -3.36 -45.84 -13.35
N ASN A 45 -2.50 -46.12 -14.33
CA ASN A 45 -1.05 -45.95 -14.20
C ASN A 45 -0.58 -44.61 -14.77
N LEU A 46 0.04 -43.76 -13.93
CA LEU A 46 0.41 -42.40 -14.32
C LEU A 46 1.65 -41.90 -13.59
N LYS A 47 2.53 -41.17 -14.29
CA LYS A 47 3.60 -40.39 -13.65
C LYS A 47 3.10 -38.97 -13.37
N VAL A 48 3.21 -38.51 -12.13
CA VAL A 48 2.76 -37.17 -11.72
C VAL A 48 3.96 -36.38 -11.22
N ASP A 49 4.29 -35.30 -11.92
CA ASP A 49 5.26 -34.30 -11.45
C ASP A 49 4.48 -33.24 -10.65
N LEU A 50 4.56 -33.29 -9.32
CA LEU A 50 3.93 -32.31 -8.43
C LEU A 50 4.84 -31.10 -8.29
N ILE A 51 4.28 -29.91 -8.53
CA ILE A 51 4.92 -28.63 -8.24
C ILE A 51 3.97 -27.86 -7.31
N VAL A 52 4.40 -27.65 -6.07
CA VAL A 52 3.73 -26.77 -5.11
C VAL A 52 4.40 -25.41 -5.16
N PHE A 53 3.63 -24.36 -5.36
CA PHE A 53 4.16 -23.01 -5.55
C PHE A 53 3.28 -21.95 -4.90
N SER A 54 3.87 -20.80 -4.56
CA SER A 54 3.17 -19.56 -4.24
C SER A 54 3.92 -18.39 -4.89
N ASN A 55 4.65 -17.59 -4.12
CA ASN A 55 5.51 -16.53 -4.65
C ASN A 55 6.81 -17.11 -5.22
N THR A 56 7.18 -18.31 -4.78
CA THR A 56 8.27 -19.14 -5.29
C THR A 56 7.82 -20.60 -5.41
N ILE A 57 8.68 -21.45 -5.97
CA ILE A 57 8.47 -22.91 -5.95
C ILE A 57 8.80 -23.40 -4.54
N ILE A 58 7.81 -23.99 -3.87
CA ILE A 58 7.95 -24.56 -2.52
C ILE A 58 8.49 -25.98 -2.60
N GLN A 59 8.00 -26.76 -3.58
CA GLN A 59 8.37 -28.16 -3.72
C GLN A 59 8.21 -28.65 -5.16
N GLU A 60 9.14 -29.49 -5.61
CA GLU A 60 9.05 -30.25 -6.84
C GLU A 60 9.36 -31.72 -6.56
N LYS A 61 8.41 -32.62 -6.87
CA LYS A 61 8.57 -34.06 -6.58
C LYS A 61 7.75 -34.93 -7.53
N ARG A 62 8.35 -36.02 -8.00
CA ARG A 62 7.69 -37.00 -8.88
C ARG A 62 7.05 -38.13 -8.08
N TYR A 63 5.82 -38.48 -8.46
CA TYR A 63 5.05 -39.61 -7.93
C TYR A 63 4.70 -40.58 -9.06
N ILE A 64 4.60 -41.85 -8.70
CA ILE A 64 4.13 -42.92 -9.59
C ILE A 64 2.80 -43.39 -9.02
N ILE A 65 1.74 -43.22 -9.80
CA ILE A 65 0.41 -43.71 -9.50
C ILE A 65 0.28 -45.09 -10.14
N GLU A 66 -0.02 -46.10 -9.34
CA GLU A 66 -0.21 -47.48 -9.80
C GLU A 66 -1.65 -47.92 -9.49
N ASN A 67 -2.36 -48.41 -10.50
CA ASN A 67 -3.76 -48.85 -10.39
C ASN A 67 -4.67 -47.78 -9.72
N GLY A 68 -4.39 -46.50 -9.98
CA GLY A 68 -5.13 -45.37 -9.42
C GLY A 68 -4.86 -45.06 -7.95
N ASN A 69 -3.91 -45.75 -7.30
CA ASN A 69 -3.53 -45.45 -5.92
C ASN A 69 -2.64 -44.21 -5.85
N TRP A 70 -3.19 -43.12 -5.29
CA TRP A 70 -2.51 -41.84 -5.13
C TRP A 70 -2.34 -41.41 -3.66
N ASN A 71 -2.47 -42.33 -2.71
CA ASN A 71 -2.47 -42.02 -1.27
C ASN A 71 -1.22 -41.25 -0.82
N THR A 72 -0.04 -41.59 -1.35
CA THR A 72 1.21 -40.86 -1.05
C THR A 72 1.15 -39.41 -1.51
N LEU A 73 0.64 -39.16 -2.72
CA LEU A 73 0.45 -37.82 -3.26
C LEU A 73 -0.64 -37.06 -2.48
N LYS A 74 -1.75 -37.72 -2.13
CA LYS A 74 -2.83 -37.15 -1.30
C LYS A 74 -2.33 -36.69 0.06
N ASN A 75 -1.50 -37.50 0.72
CA ASN A 75 -0.88 -37.17 2.00
C ASN A 75 0.07 -35.97 1.88
N GLU A 76 0.83 -35.88 0.79
CA GLU A 76 1.67 -34.72 0.52
C GLU A 76 0.83 -33.44 0.38
N LEU A 77 -0.20 -33.45 -0.46
CA LEU A 77 -1.12 -32.31 -0.62
C LEU A 77 -1.88 -31.98 0.66
N ASN A 78 -2.05 -32.95 1.57
CA ASN A 78 -2.66 -32.73 2.86
C ASN A 78 -1.85 -31.79 3.75
N ASN A 79 -0.52 -31.87 3.66
CA ASN A 79 0.42 -31.14 4.50
C ASN A 79 0.88 -29.80 3.90
N VAL A 80 0.37 -29.42 2.72
CA VAL A 80 0.69 -28.13 2.10
C VAL A 80 0.18 -26.98 2.95
N VAL A 81 1.09 -26.08 3.31
CA VAL A 81 0.82 -24.80 3.98
C VAL A 81 0.51 -23.74 2.93
N TYR A 82 -0.62 -23.04 3.09
CA TYR A 82 -1.07 -21.99 2.19
C TYR A 82 -0.57 -20.63 2.67
N ASP A 83 0.46 -20.07 2.05
CA ASP A 83 1.07 -18.79 2.42
C ASP A 83 1.90 -18.19 1.27
N GLY A 84 1.95 -16.87 1.19
CA GLY A 84 2.60 -16.10 0.12
C GLY A 84 1.63 -15.60 -0.94
N GLY A 85 2.08 -14.60 -1.70
CA GLY A 85 1.38 -14.17 -2.92
C GLY A 85 1.53 -15.18 -4.05
N THR A 86 0.86 -14.96 -5.18
CA THR A 86 0.83 -15.91 -6.30
C THR A 86 1.71 -15.47 -7.47
N SER A 87 2.76 -16.25 -7.77
CA SER A 87 3.59 -16.08 -8.97
C SER A 87 3.54 -17.31 -9.86
N PHE A 88 3.07 -17.14 -11.10
CA PHE A 88 3.17 -18.18 -12.13
C PHE A 88 4.50 -18.13 -12.89
N GLN A 89 5.41 -17.22 -12.50
CA GLN A 89 6.68 -17.06 -13.16
C GLN A 89 7.59 -18.25 -12.89
N ASN A 90 8.41 -18.62 -13.89
CA ASN A 90 9.46 -19.63 -13.79
C ASN A 90 9.02 -21.05 -13.38
N LEU A 91 7.71 -21.35 -13.35
CA LEU A 91 7.23 -22.70 -13.06
C LEU A 91 7.88 -23.72 -14.03
N PRO A 92 8.49 -24.81 -13.52
CA PRO A 92 9.20 -25.80 -14.31
C PRO A 92 8.18 -26.71 -15.01
N ILE A 93 7.55 -26.16 -16.04
CA ILE A 93 6.65 -26.91 -16.90
C ILE A 93 7.49 -27.86 -17.75
N ASN A 94 7.61 -29.10 -17.27
CA ASN A 94 8.25 -30.20 -17.96
C ASN A 94 7.43 -30.59 -19.21
N ASN A 95 8.06 -31.29 -20.15
CA ASN A 95 7.42 -31.80 -21.37
C ASN A 95 6.54 -33.04 -21.05
N THR A 96 5.55 -32.86 -20.18
CA THR A 96 4.52 -33.86 -19.85
C THR A 96 3.41 -33.85 -20.89
N ASP A 97 2.57 -34.89 -20.89
CA ASP A 97 1.47 -34.98 -21.85
C ASP A 97 0.43 -33.89 -21.56
N GLU A 98 0.21 -33.56 -20.28
CA GLU A 98 -0.78 -32.59 -19.82
C GLU A 98 -0.40 -31.90 -18.51
N ILE A 99 -0.96 -30.72 -18.30
CA ILE A 99 -0.84 -29.93 -17.07
C ILE A 99 -2.21 -29.77 -16.43
N ILE A 100 -2.27 -29.98 -15.12
CA ILE A 100 -3.44 -29.67 -14.29
C ILE A 100 -3.02 -28.60 -13.29
N LEU A 101 -3.60 -27.41 -13.40
CA LEU A 101 -3.49 -26.35 -12.42
C LEU A 101 -4.67 -26.40 -11.45
N VAL A 102 -4.38 -26.42 -10.15
CA VAL A 102 -5.37 -26.22 -9.08
C VAL A 102 -5.10 -24.88 -8.43
N SER A 103 -5.90 -23.86 -8.76
CA SER A 103 -5.68 -22.45 -8.38
C SER A 103 -6.97 -21.65 -8.54
N ASP A 104 -7.03 -20.50 -7.87
CA ASP A 104 -8.04 -19.46 -8.06
C ASP A 104 -7.68 -18.51 -9.22
N GLY A 105 -6.48 -18.60 -9.79
CA GLY A 105 -6.02 -17.82 -10.94
C GLY A 105 -5.61 -16.38 -10.65
N MET A 106 -5.48 -16.00 -9.37
CA MET A 106 -4.85 -14.74 -8.99
C MET A 106 -3.36 -14.79 -9.35
N HIS A 107 -2.82 -13.79 -10.05
CA HIS A 107 -1.44 -13.78 -10.57
C HIS A 107 -0.76 -12.44 -10.31
N ASN A 108 -0.68 -12.05 -9.05
CA ASN A 108 -0.20 -10.73 -8.63
C ASN A 108 1.32 -10.55 -8.67
N LEU A 109 2.09 -11.64 -8.71
CA LEU A 109 3.56 -11.61 -8.65
C LEU A 109 4.24 -12.31 -9.84
N GLY A 110 3.49 -12.63 -10.90
CA GLY A 110 4.06 -13.26 -12.07
C GLY A 110 3.05 -13.85 -13.03
N ASP A 111 3.24 -13.58 -14.32
CA ASP A 111 2.42 -14.16 -15.38
C ASP A 111 2.86 -15.58 -15.73
N LEU A 112 1.89 -16.40 -16.15
CA LEU A 112 2.17 -17.69 -16.78
C LEU A 112 2.66 -17.44 -18.21
N TYR A 113 3.96 -17.60 -18.45
CA TYR A 113 4.51 -17.49 -19.80
C TYR A 113 4.17 -18.73 -20.65
N GLU A 114 3.84 -18.50 -21.92
CA GLU A 114 3.57 -19.55 -22.90
C GLU A 114 4.83 -20.40 -23.13
N LYS A 115 4.92 -21.53 -22.40
CA LYS A 115 5.85 -22.63 -22.71
C LYS A 115 5.17 -23.59 -23.70
N ASN A 116 5.93 -24.53 -24.27
CA ASN A 116 5.38 -25.61 -25.11
C ASN A 116 4.44 -26.53 -24.30
N ILE A 117 3.25 -26.03 -23.97
CA ILE A 117 2.22 -26.71 -23.20
C ILE A 117 1.35 -27.46 -24.19
N ASN A 118 1.34 -28.79 -24.10
CA ASN A 118 0.52 -29.65 -24.95
C ASN A 118 -0.97 -29.51 -24.61
N LYS A 119 -1.32 -29.64 -23.32
CA LYS A 119 -2.69 -29.52 -22.83
C LYS A 119 -2.74 -28.93 -21.43
N PHE A 120 -3.65 -27.99 -21.17
CA PHE A 120 -3.77 -27.31 -19.88
C PHE A 120 -5.19 -27.36 -19.32
N TYR A 121 -5.34 -27.91 -18.13
CA TYR A 121 -6.59 -27.93 -17.39
C TYR A 121 -6.47 -27.04 -16.16
N ALA A 122 -7.54 -26.33 -15.82
CA ALA A 122 -7.61 -25.50 -14.62
C ALA A 122 -8.78 -25.96 -13.75
N ILE A 123 -8.52 -26.21 -12.48
CA ILE A 123 -9.50 -26.61 -11.46
C ILE A 123 -9.53 -25.53 -10.40
N ASN A 124 -10.73 -25.05 -10.08
CA ASN A 124 -10.96 -24.07 -9.03
C ASN A 124 -12.11 -24.51 -8.13
N SER A 125 -11.93 -24.30 -6.83
CA SER A 125 -12.98 -24.45 -5.82
C SER A 125 -13.23 -23.18 -5.00
N VAL A 126 -12.49 -22.10 -5.23
CA VAL A 126 -12.64 -20.80 -4.56
C VAL A 126 -13.71 -19.96 -5.26
N LYS A 127 -14.50 -19.18 -4.49
CA LYS A 127 -15.58 -18.34 -5.04
C LYS A 127 -15.07 -17.06 -5.70
N SER A 128 -14.06 -16.42 -5.11
CA SER A 128 -13.45 -15.15 -5.55
C SER A 128 -12.42 -15.30 -6.67
N ALA A 129 -12.33 -16.49 -7.29
CA ALA A 129 -11.33 -16.81 -8.29
C ALA A 129 -11.44 -15.96 -9.57
N ASN A 130 -10.30 -15.72 -10.22
CA ASN A 130 -10.23 -15.12 -11.54
C ASN A 130 -10.63 -16.13 -12.64
N HIS A 131 -11.94 -16.39 -12.73
CA HIS A 131 -12.52 -17.34 -13.66
C HIS A 131 -12.16 -17.04 -15.13
N GLN A 132 -12.11 -15.76 -15.50
CA GLN A 132 -11.78 -15.33 -16.86
C GLN A 132 -10.35 -15.72 -17.23
N PHE A 133 -9.38 -15.52 -16.33
CA PHE A 133 -8.00 -15.93 -16.54
C PHE A 133 -7.88 -17.45 -16.70
N LEU A 134 -8.42 -18.22 -15.75
CA LEU A 134 -8.34 -19.68 -15.78
C LEU A 134 -8.98 -20.29 -17.03
N GLU A 135 -10.16 -19.79 -17.41
CA GLU A 135 -10.84 -20.20 -18.64
C GLU A 135 -10.04 -19.83 -19.89
N LYS A 136 -9.48 -18.61 -19.94
CA LYS A 136 -8.64 -18.17 -21.05
C LYS A 136 -7.41 -19.08 -21.20
N GLN A 137 -6.70 -19.37 -20.11
CA GLN A 137 -5.50 -20.21 -20.14
C GLN A 137 -5.83 -21.64 -20.59
N ALA A 138 -6.82 -22.29 -19.96
CA ALA A 138 -7.20 -23.64 -20.32
C ALA A 138 -7.64 -23.78 -21.78
N ASN A 139 -8.45 -22.84 -22.28
CA ASN A 139 -8.92 -22.85 -23.67
C ASN A 139 -7.79 -22.58 -24.68
N THR A 140 -6.81 -21.74 -24.31
CA THR A 140 -5.67 -21.40 -25.19
C THR A 140 -4.83 -22.65 -25.50
N PHE A 141 -4.67 -23.55 -24.53
CA PHE A 141 -3.95 -24.81 -24.68
C PHE A 141 -4.87 -26.03 -24.83
N GLY A 142 -6.09 -25.84 -25.34
CA GLY A 142 -6.99 -26.92 -25.74
C GLY A 142 -7.54 -27.82 -24.62
N GLY A 143 -7.40 -27.44 -23.34
CA GLY A 143 -8.02 -28.13 -22.22
C GLY A 143 -9.34 -27.48 -21.79
N ASN A 144 -9.68 -27.64 -20.51
CA ASN A 144 -10.94 -27.17 -19.93
C ASN A 144 -10.72 -26.48 -18.58
N TYR A 145 -11.52 -25.44 -18.34
CA TYR A 145 -11.71 -24.88 -17.01
C TYR A 145 -12.87 -25.57 -16.27
N ILE A 146 -12.60 -25.93 -15.01
CA ILE A 146 -13.50 -26.66 -14.11
C ILE A 146 -13.71 -25.82 -12.85
N ASN A 147 -14.92 -25.30 -12.70
CA ASN A 147 -15.36 -24.60 -11.49
C ASN A 147 -16.22 -25.54 -10.64
N LEU A 148 -15.64 -26.09 -9.57
CA LEU A 148 -16.27 -27.04 -8.65
C LEU A 148 -17.42 -26.45 -7.82
N ASN A 149 -17.63 -25.13 -7.89
CA ASN A 149 -18.79 -24.45 -7.30
C ASN A 149 -20.00 -24.44 -8.24
N ARG A 150 -19.80 -24.71 -9.54
CA ARG A 150 -20.85 -24.64 -10.57
C ARG A 150 -21.10 -25.96 -11.29
N VAL A 151 -20.15 -26.89 -11.25
CA VAL A 151 -20.19 -28.15 -12.00
C VAL A 151 -20.16 -29.32 -11.02
N SER A 152 -20.95 -30.37 -11.28
CA SER A 152 -20.92 -31.62 -10.48
C SER A 152 -19.59 -32.36 -10.66
N LEU A 153 -19.28 -33.29 -9.75
CA LEU A 153 -18.04 -34.09 -9.84
C LEU A 153 -17.99 -34.91 -11.12
N ASP A 154 -19.09 -35.56 -11.51
CA ASP A 154 -19.14 -36.37 -12.73
C ASP A 154 -18.91 -35.53 -13.99
N ALA A 155 -19.59 -34.39 -14.11
CA ALA A 155 -19.40 -33.48 -15.24
C ALA A 155 -17.98 -32.84 -15.24
N SER A 156 -17.38 -32.67 -14.05
CA SER A 156 -16.00 -32.20 -13.92
C SER A 156 -15.00 -33.28 -14.37
N LEU A 157 -15.25 -34.54 -14.03
CA LEU A 157 -14.45 -35.67 -14.48
C LEU A 157 -14.55 -35.85 -16.00
N GLU A 158 -15.74 -35.72 -16.58
CA GLU A 158 -15.92 -35.75 -18.03
C GLU A 158 -15.12 -34.65 -18.73
N LYS A 159 -15.06 -33.44 -18.18
CA LYS A 159 -14.23 -32.34 -18.70
C LYS A 159 -12.72 -32.63 -18.67
N LEU A 160 -12.26 -33.43 -17.71
CA LEU A 160 -10.86 -33.89 -17.64
C LEU A 160 -10.58 -35.03 -18.62
N LEU A 161 -11.53 -35.93 -18.85
CA LEU A 161 -11.32 -37.15 -19.64
C LEU A 161 -11.64 -37.02 -21.13
N ASN A 162 -12.28 -35.93 -21.55
CA ASN A 162 -12.70 -35.73 -22.93
C ASN A 162 -11.97 -34.56 -23.61
N GLU A 163 -11.82 -34.66 -24.92
CA GLU A 163 -11.34 -33.58 -25.78
C GLU A 163 -12.42 -32.50 -25.92
N SER A 164 -12.00 -31.24 -25.86
CA SER A 164 -12.87 -30.10 -26.11
C SER A 164 -13.18 -30.00 -27.60
N TYR A 165 -14.46 -30.01 -27.96
CA TYR A 165 -14.88 -29.71 -29.33
C TYR A 165 -14.63 -28.23 -29.62
N GLN A 166 -13.91 -27.93 -30.69
CA GLN A 166 -13.44 -26.58 -31.01
C GLN A 166 -13.97 -26.14 -32.37
N PHE A 167 -14.29 -24.85 -32.48
CA PHE A 167 -14.35 -24.16 -33.76
C PHE A 167 -12.92 -23.91 -34.24
N LEU A 168 -12.59 -24.39 -35.44
CA LEU A 168 -11.25 -24.33 -36.03
C LEU A 168 -11.11 -23.25 -37.10
N GLY A 169 -12.19 -22.51 -37.39
CA GLY A 169 -12.22 -21.44 -38.37
C GLY A 169 -13.17 -21.70 -39.53
N ILE A 170 -12.91 -21.01 -40.65
CA ILE A 170 -13.69 -21.12 -41.88
C ILE A 170 -12.83 -21.67 -43.01
N SER A 171 -13.46 -22.31 -44.01
CA SER A 171 -12.77 -22.85 -45.19
C SER A 171 -11.98 -21.77 -45.97
N LYS A 172 -10.79 -22.15 -46.49
CA LYS A 172 -9.74 -21.24 -47.02
C LYS A 172 -10.11 -20.45 -48.28
N ASN A 173 -11.27 -20.68 -48.90
CA ASN A 173 -11.71 -20.01 -50.13
C ASN A 173 -12.14 -18.54 -49.95
N ASN A 174 -11.95 -17.97 -48.75
CA ASN A 174 -12.63 -16.75 -48.31
C ASN A 174 -11.68 -15.69 -47.72
N ARG A 175 -10.57 -15.39 -48.41
CA ARG A 175 -9.52 -14.46 -47.92
C ARG A 175 -9.98 -13.03 -47.60
N LEU A 176 -11.13 -12.61 -48.11
CA LEU A 176 -11.69 -11.27 -47.87
C LEU A 176 -12.58 -11.19 -46.61
N PHE A 177 -12.88 -12.32 -45.97
CA PHE A 177 -13.83 -12.35 -44.86
C PHE A 177 -13.12 -11.95 -43.57
N GLU A 178 -13.69 -10.98 -42.87
CA GLU A 178 -13.28 -10.68 -41.51
C GLU A 178 -14.26 -11.37 -40.56
N VAL A 179 -13.91 -12.58 -40.08
CA VAL A 179 -14.71 -13.41 -39.17
C VAL A 179 -14.04 -13.54 -37.81
N PHE A 180 -14.87 -13.56 -36.76
CA PHE A 180 -14.49 -13.77 -35.38
C PHE A 180 -15.36 -14.87 -34.75
N PRO A 181 -14.78 -15.73 -33.90
CA PRO A 181 -13.37 -15.74 -33.46
C PRO A 181 -12.37 -16.13 -34.56
N LYS A 182 -11.15 -15.59 -34.49
CA LYS A 182 -10.05 -15.87 -35.45
C LYS A 182 -9.21 -17.09 -35.10
N ALA A 183 -9.17 -17.43 -33.81
CA ALA A 183 -8.41 -18.54 -33.27
C ALA A 183 -9.37 -19.66 -32.87
N ASN A 184 -8.82 -20.83 -32.56
CA ASN A 184 -9.63 -21.95 -32.09
C ASN A 184 -10.38 -21.54 -30.82
N GLU A 185 -11.67 -21.87 -30.76
CA GLU A 185 -12.53 -21.56 -29.61
C GLU A 185 -13.29 -22.82 -29.20
N VAL A 186 -13.26 -23.14 -27.91
CA VAL A 186 -14.00 -24.29 -27.35
C VAL A 186 -15.50 -24.03 -27.45
N VAL A 187 -16.25 -25.03 -27.91
CA VAL A 187 -17.68 -24.96 -28.19
C VAL A 187 -18.45 -25.74 -27.13
N ASN A 188 -19.00 -25.01 -26.16
CA ASN A 188 -19.84 -25.57 -25.10
C ASN A 188 -21.31 -25.14 -25.31
N GLY A 189 -22.04 -25.89 -26.14
CA GLY A 189 -23.47 -25.64 -26.41
C GLY A 189 -23.73 -24.66 -27.55
N SER A 190 -24.15 -23.42 -27.24
CA SER A 190 -24.43 -22.38 -28.24
C SER A 190 -23.16 -21.63 -28.63
N PHE A 191 -22.88 -21.55 -29.92
CA PHE A 191 -21.73 -20.85 -30.48
C PHE A 191 -22.20 -19.69 -31.35
N THR A 192 -21.43 -18.59 -31.40
CA THR A 192 -21.76 -17.43 -32.23
C THR A 192 -20.53 -16.97 -33.00
N ILE A 193 -20.71 -16.77 -34.31
CA ILE A 193 -19.74 -16.14 -35.18
C ILE A 193 -20.21 -14.75 -35.57
N GLY A 194 -19.27 -13.83 -35.72
CA GLY A 194 -19.52 -12.53 -36.32
C GLY A 194 -18.59 -12.33 -37.50
N GLY A 195 -19.11 -11.97 -38.67
CA GLY A 195 -18.26 -11.64 -39.81
C GLY A 195 -18.76 -10.50 -40.68
N LYS A 196 -17.86 -9.97 -41.51
CA LYS A 196 -18.20 -8.98 -42.55
C LYS A 196 -17.49 -9.28 -43.87
N ARG A 197 -18.03 -8.70 -44.95
CA ARG A 197 -17.53 -8.81 -46.34
C ARG A 197 -17.59 -10.22 -46.91
N PHE A 198 -18.68 -10.93 -46.63
CA PHE A 198 -18.99 -12.20 -47.28
C PHE A 198 -19.20 -11.97 -48.79
N ASN A 199 -18.58 -12.79 -49.63
CA ASN A 199 -18.69 -12.77 -51.10
C ASN A 199 -19.37 -14.05 -51.65
N THR A 200 -19.88 -14.88 -50.75
CA THR A 200 -20.63 -16.11 -51.01
C THR A 200 -21.88 -16.10 -50.11
N ASP A 201 -22.90 -16.84 -50.51
CA ASP A 201 -24.12 -17.05 -49.71
C ASP A 201 -23.98 -18.22 -48.72
N VAL A 202 -22.82 -18.89 -48.77
CA VAL A 202 -22.51 -20.11 -48.02
C VAL A 202 -21.17 -19.95 -47.31
N VAL A 203 -21.15 -20.18 -46.00
CA VAL A 203 -19.91 -20.25 -45.21
C VAL A 203 -19.77 -21.64 -44.61
N GLU A 204 -18.65 -22.29 -44.92
CA GLU A 204 -18.25 -23.54 -44.29
C GLU A 204 -17.49 -23.26 -42.99
N LEU A 205 -18.10 -23.67 -41.88
CA LEU A 205 -17.51 -23.61 -40.55
C LEU A 205 -16.83 -24.94 -40.24
N LEU A 206 -15.55 -24.87 -39.85
CA LEU A 206 -14.72 -26.02 -39.53
C LEU A 206 -14.75 -26.25 -38.03
N PHE A 207 -15.01 -27.48 -37.61
CA PHE A 207 -14.97 -27.89 -36.22
C PHE A 207 -14.17 -29.18 -36.05
N GLY A 208 -13.64 -29.38 -34.85
CA GLY A 208 -13.02 -30.65 -34.48
C GLY A 208 -12.23 -30.59 -33.19
N TYR A 209 -11.15 -31.36 -33.13
CA TYR A 209 -10.41 -31.62 -31.89
C TYR A 209 -8.92 -31.50 -32.14
N ASP A 210 -8.20 -30.85 -31.22
CA ASP A 210 -6.75 -30.66 -31.27
C ASP A 210 -6.25 -30.17 -32.64
N GLY A 211 -6.94 -29.16 -33.19
CA GLY A 211 -6.62 -28.55 -34.49
C GLY A 211 -6.99 -29.38 -35.72
N LYS A 212 -7.51 -30.60 -35.56
CA LYS A 212 -7.93 -31.48 -36.65
C LYS A 212 -9.42 -31.33 -36.90
N VAL A 213 -9.79 -31.03 -38.14
CA VAL A 213 -11.18 -30.94 -38.57
C VAL A 213 -11.83 -32.33 -38.51
N SER A 214 -12.89 -32.46 -37.73
CA SER A 214 -13.76 -33.66 -37.71
C SER A 214 -15.10 -33.41 -38.40
N ASP A 215 -15.58 -32.17 -38.37
CA ASP A 215 -16.91 -31.80 -38.84
C ASP A 215 -16.82 -30.48 -39.64
N THR A 216 -17.64 -30.39 -40.69
CA THR A 216 -17.82 -29.15 -41.46
C THR A 216 -19.30 -28.84 -41.51
N ILE A 217 -19.66 -27.62 -41.15
CA ILE A 217 -21.05 -27.15 -41.13
C ILE A 217 -21.19 -26.03 -42.15
N SER A 218 -21.98 -26.29 -43.19
CA SER A 218 -22.34 -25.29 -44.19
C SER A 218 -23.49 -24.45 -43.66
N VAL A 219 -23.26 -23.14 -43.57
CA VAL A 219 -24.29 -22.17 -43.17
C VAL A 219 -24.65 -21.34 -44.39
N ASP A 220 -25.86 -21.57 -44.90
CA ASP A 220 -26.46 -20.73 -45.92
C ASP A 220 -27.10 -19.50 -45.26
N PHE A 221 -26.82 -18.31 -45.77
CA PHE A 221 -27.43 -17.08 -45.30
C PHE A 221 -27.96 -16.27 -46.48
N LYS A 222 -29.17 -15.74 -46.31
CA LYS A 222 -29.77 -14.79 -47.26
C LYS A 222 -29.36 -13.38 -46.87
N PHE A 223 -29.02 -12.55 -47.86
CA PHE A 223 -28.82 -11.12 -47.63
C PHE A 223 -30.11 -10.50 -47.05
N GLY A 224 -30.07 -10.14 -45.76
CA GLY A 224 -31.17 -9.51 -45.06
C GLY A 224 -31.15 -7.98 -45.15
N THR A 225 -32.21 -7.35 -44.66
CA THR A 225 -32.31 -5.89 -44.46
C THR A 225 -31.26 -5.37 -43.48
N ASN A 226 -30.84 -4.11 -43.66
CA ASN A 226 -29.85 -3.43 -42.82
C ASN A 226 -30.20 -3.55 -41.32
N SER A 227 -29.40 -4.31 -40.55
CA SER A 227 -29.63 -4.58 -39.13
C SER A 227 -28.55 -3.93 -38.26
N GLN A 228 -28.94 -2.91 -37.51
CA GLN A 228 -28.05 -2.25 -36.55
C GLN A 228 -27.59 -3.22 -35.44
N LEU A 229 -28.45 -4.18 -35.07
CA LEU A 229 -28.12 -5.23 -34.10
C LEU A 229 -27.00 -6.15 -34.62
N ALA A 230 -27.07 -6.59 -35.87
CA ALA A 230 -26.03 -7.42 -36.48
C ALA A 230 -24.68 -6.69 -36.53
N LYS A 231 -24.68 -5.40 -36.90
CA LYS A 231 -23.47 -4.55 -36.87
C LYS A 231 -22.89 -4.46 -35.45
N ARG A 232 -23.73 -4.24 -34.42
CA ARG A 232 -23.30 -4.18 -33.02
C ARG A 232 -22.72 -5.51 -32.52
N LEU A 233 -23.35 -6.64 -32.86
CA LEU A 233 -22.87 -7.98 -32.49
C LEU A 233 -21.52 -8.31 -33.14
N TRP A 234 -21.35 -8.04 -34.44
CA TRP A 234 -20.07 -8.17 -35.12
C TRP A 234 -18.99 -7.29 -34.46
N SER A 235 -19.34 -6.04 -34.17
CA SER A 235 -18.41 -5.09 -33.55
C SER A 235 -17.95 -5.55 -32.16
N LYS A 236 -18.85 -6.08 -31.32
CA LYS A 236 -18.50 -6.69 -30.03
C LYS A 236 -17.55 -7.88 -30.19
N ARG A 237 -17.77 -8.75 -31.18
CA ARG A 237 -16.91 -9.92 -31.43
C ARG A 237 -15.51 -9.53 -31.90
N LYS A 238 -15.41 -8.53 -32.77
CA LYS A 238 -14.12 -7.95 -33.16
C LYS A 238 -13.38 -7.36 -31.97
N LEU A 239 -14.09 -6.59 -31.13
CA LEU A 239 -13.53 -5.99 -29.92
C LEU A 239 -12.98 -7.08 -28.98
N GLN A 240 -13.76 -8.13 -28.68
CA GLN A 240 -13.31 -9.27 -27.89
C GLN A 240 -12.05 -9.94 -28.47
N SER A 241 -11.98 -10.09 -29.79
CA SER A 241 -10.79 -10.65 -30.44
C SER A 241 -9.56 -9.75 -30.31
N LEU A 242 -9.72 -8.43 -30.40
CA LEU A 242 -8.61 -7.47 -30.22
C LEU A 242 -8.13 -7.44 -28.77
N SER A 243 -9.07 -7.50 -27.82
CA SER A 243 -8.79 -7.53 -26.38
C SER A 243 -7.99 -8.76 -25.93
N LYS A 244 -7.89 -9.84 -26.74
CA LYS A 244 -7.03 -10.99 -26.41
C LYS A 244 -5.54 -10.59 -26.25
N SER A 245 -5.10 -9.58 -27.02
CA SER A 245 -3.76 -8.97 -26.94
C SER A 245 -3.92 -7.44 -26.84
N GLN A 246 -4.50 -6.98 -25.73
CA GLN A 246 -4.96 -5.59 -25.58
C GLN A 246 -3.86 -4.55 -25.80
N GLU A 247 -2.67 -4.75 -25.24
CA GLU A 247 -1.56 -3.78 -25.36
C GLU A 247 -1.11 -3.60 -26.81
N ASN A 248 -0.88 -4.71 -27.53
CA ASN A 248 -0.50 -4.69 -28.94
C ASN A 248 -1.61 -4.16 -29.86
N ASN A 249 -2.86 -4.17 -29.40
CA ASN A 249 -4.04 -3.76 -30.16
C ASN A 249 -4.68 -2.47 -29.64
N LYS A 250 -4.03 -1.73 -28.73
CA LYS A 250 -4.62 -0.57 -28.05
C LYS A 250 -5.26 0.42 -29.01
N ASP A 251 -4.51 0.87 -30.02
CA ASP A 251 -5.02 1.84 -31.00
C ASP A 251 -6.20 1.30 -31.81
N LYS A 252 -6.13 0.02 -32.23
CA LYS A 252 -7.21 -0.66 -32.95
C LYS A 252 -8.46 -0.83 -32.09
N ILE A 253 -8.29 -1.07 -30.79
CA ILE A 253 -9.40 -1.16 -29.83
C ILE A 253 -10.06 0.21 -29.69
N ILE A 254 -9.27 1.27 -29.50
CA ILE A 254 -9.78 2.63 -29.36
C ILE A 254 -10.54 3.07 -30.62
N GLU A 255 -9.93 2.90 -31.79
CA GLU A 255 -10.54 3.25 -33.09
C GLU A 255 -11.86 2.49 -33.29
N HIS A 256 -11.83 1.17 -33.18
CA HIS A 256 -13.01 0.33 -33.40
C HIS A 256 -14.13 0.58 -32.38
N ALA A 257 -13.79 0.83 -31.11
CA ALA A 257 -14.75 1.15 -30.07
C ALA A 257 -15.41 2.52 -30.32
N LYS A 258 -14.64 3.54 -30.70
CA LYS A 258 -15.15 4.87 -31.05
C LYS A 258 -16.07 4.84 -32.26
N GLU A 259 -15.65 4.19 -33.36
CA GLU A 259 -16.45 4.08 -34.59
C GLU A 259 -17.80 3.39 -34.39
N ASN A 260 -17.89 2.50 -33.39
CA ASN A 260 -19.08 1.69 -33.15
C ASN A 260 -19.80 2.03 -31.84
N HIS A 261 -19.39 3.11 -31.16
CA HIS A 261 -19.96 3.55 -29.88
C HIS A 261 -20.02 2.42 -28.84
N LEU A 262 -18.89 1.73 -28.67
CA LEU A 262 -18.69 0.68 -27.67
C LEU A 262 -17.79 1.18 -26.55
N ILE A 263 -18.04 0.71 -25.34
CA ILE A 263 -17.14 0.83 -24.18
C ILE A 263 -16.12 -0.31 -24.27
N SER A 264 -14.87 -0.04 -23.93
CA SER A 264 -13.77 -1.01 -23.96
C SER A 264 -12.78 -0.73 -22.83
N SER A 265 -11.77 -1.58 -22.67
CA SER A 265 -10.69 -1.35 -21.70
C SER A 265 -9.97 -0.01 -21.86
N TYR A 266 -10.08 0.63 -23.04
CA TYR A 266 -9.44 1.92 -23.35
C TYR A 266 -10.45 3.02 -23.73
N THR A 267 -11.75 2.79 -23.57
CA THR A 267 -12.78 3.79 -23.87
C THR A 267 -13.88 3.74 -22.83
N SER A 268 -14.24 4.91 -22.30
CA SER A 268 -15.31 5.07 -21.30
C SER A 268 -16.45 5.91 -21.87
N MET A 269 -17.67 5.68 -21.38
CA MET A 269 -18.80 6.55 -21.63
C MET A 269 -18.87 7.58 -20.52
N ILE A 270 -18.94 8.84 -20.89
CA ILE A 270 -19.06 9.94 -19.94
C ILE A 270 -20.49 10.46 -20.03
N VAL A 271 -21.18 10.48 -18.90
CA VAL A 271 -22.46 11.16 -18.75
C VAL A 271 -22.18 12.59 -18.26
N LEU A 272 -22.74 13.57 -18.94
CA LEU A 272 -22.51 15.00 -18.65
C LEU A 272 -23.76 15.58 -18.02
N ASP A 273 -23.81 15.62 -16.69
CA ASP A 273 -24.98 16.09 -15.95
C ASP A 273 -24.85 17.55 -15.54
N ARG A 274 -23.64 17.99 -15.20
CA ARG A 274 -23.37 19.36 -14.72
C ARG A 274 -22.59 20.15 -15.75
N ILE A 275 -22.75 21.48 -15.71
CA ILE A 275 -22.01 22.38 -16.61
C ILE A 275 -20.48 22.22 -16.49
N GLN A 276 -19.99 21.89 -15.29
CA GLN A 276 -18.58 21.58 -15.05
C GLN A 276 -18.11 20.36 -15.84
N ASP A 277 -18.97 19.38 -16.08
CA ASP A 277 -18.64 18.17 -16.85
C ASP A 277 -18.46 18.55 -18.33
N TYR A 278 -19.39 19.34 -18.90
CA TYR A 278 -19.25 19.88 -20.26
C TYR A 278 -17.97 20.71 -20.44
N VAL A 279 -17.67 21.58 -19.46
CA VAL A 279 -16.46 22.40 -19.45
C VAL A 279 -15.21 21.53 -19.37
N ARG A 280 -15.16 20.54 -18.46
CA ARG A 280 -14.02 19.62 -18.27
C ARG A 280 -13.69 18.85 -19.54
N TYR A 281 -14.71 18.34 -20.23
CA TYR A 281 -14.53 17.53 -21.45
C TYR A 281 -14.60 18.35 -22.74
N LYS A 282 -14.79 19.67 -22.65
CA LYS A 282 -14.90 20.61 -23.78
C LYS A 282 -15.99 20.20 -24.79
N ILE A 283 -17.12 19.71 -24.28
CA ILE A 283 -18.30 19.33 -25.07
C ILE A 283 -19.32 20.47 -25.00
N GLU A 284 -19.87 20.87 -26.14
CA GLU A 284 -20.88 21.94 -26.18
C GLU A 284 -22.16 21.47 -25.48
N PRO A 285 -22.65 22.20 -24.45
CA PRO A 285 -23.84 21.80 -23.71
C PRO A 285 -25.13 22.21 -24.43
N PRO A 286 -26.31 21.80 -23.93
CA PRO A 286 -27.60 22.35 -24.34
C PRO A 286 -27.63 23.90 -24.32
N LYS A 287 -28.51 24.48 -25.14
CA LYS A 287 -28.56 25.94 -25.42
C LYS A 287 -28.68 26.78 -24.14
N GLU A 288 -29.35 26.26 -23.13
CA GLU A 288 -29.63 26.88 -21.83
C GLU A 288 -28.33 27.12 -21.03
N LEU A 289 -27.36 26.21 -21.16
CA LEU A 289 -26.10 26.21 -20.43
C LEU A 289 -24.96 26.88 -21.21
N LEU A 290 -25.16 27.14 -22.50
CA LEU A 290 -24.15 27.68 -23.42
C LEU A 290 -23.49 29.00 -22.93
N PRO A 291 -24.22 29.98 -22.35
CA PRO A 291 -23.59 31.20 -21.84
C PRO A 291 -22.66 30.96 -20.65
N GLN A 292 -23.05 30.09 -19.72
CA GLN A 292 -22.23 29.73 -18.55
C GLN A 292 -21.00 28.93 -18.97
N TYR A 293 -21.17 27.96 -19.89
CA TYR A 293 -20.09 27.22 -20.51
C TYR A 293 -19.06 28.13 -21.17
N LYS A 294 -19.49 29.08 -22.01
CA LYS A 294 -18.57 30.00 -22.70
C LYS A 294 -17.75 30.85 -21.72
N ARG A 295 -18.34 31.30 -20.60
CA ARG A 295 -17.60 32.01 -19.54
C ARG A 295 -16.54 31.13 -18.89
N MET A 296 -16.93 29.93 -18.45
CA MET A 296 -16.01 28.97 -17.81
C MET A 296 -14.90 28.49 -18.77
N ILE A 297 -15.22 28.19 -20.02
CA ILE A 297 -14.23 27.84 -21.05
C ILE A 297 -13.25 28.98 -21.31
N THR A 298 -13.71 30.24 -21.30
CA THR A 298 -12.81 31.39 -21.49
C THR A 298 -11.83 31.53 -20.33
N GLN A 299 -12.31 31.38 -19.08
CA GLN A 299 -11.47 31.36 -17.88
C GLN A 299 -10.49 30.17 -17.89
N ASN A 300 -10.98 28.97 -18.16
CA ASN A 300 -10.16 27.76 -18.29
C ASN A 300 -9.15 27.91 -19.42
N LYS A 301 -9.48 28.51 -20.55
CA LYS A 301 -8.55 28.73 -21.66
C LYS A 301 -7.42 29.69 -21.27
N GLN A 302 -7.73 30.74 -20.49
CA GLN A 302 -6.69 31.62 -19.95
C GLN A 302 -5.79 30.87 -18.95
N GLN A 303 -6.37 30.05 -18.08
CA GLN A 303 -5.63 29.23 -17.12
C GLN A 303 -4.80 28.13 -17.82
N GLU A 304 -5.35 27.45 -18.82
CA GLU A 304 -4.67 26.46 -19.66
C GLU A 304 -3.50 27.08 -20.41
N VAL A 305 -3.67 28.28 -20.98
CA VAL A 305 -2.57 29.01 -21.63
C VAL A 305 -1.48 29.38 -20.60
N SER A 306 -1.88 29.81 -19.39
CA SER A 306 -0.92 30.07 -18.31
C SER A 306 -0.17 28.82 -17.87
N ASN A 307 -0.89 27.71 -17.65
CA ASN A 307 -0.32 26.43 -17.25
C ASN A 307 0.59 25.87 -18.35
N ALA A 308 0.16 25.91 -19.61
CA ALA A 308 0.98 25.48 -20.74
C ALA A 308 2.26 26.32 -20.88
N LYS A 309 2.19 27.64 -20.61
CA LYS A 309 3.40 28.48 -20.54
C LYS A 309 4.32 28.04 -19.41
N ILE A 310 3.81 27.81 -18.20
CA ILE A 310 4.60 27.32 -17.05
C ILE A 310 5.28 25.98 -17.40
N LEU A 311 4.52 25.03 -17.95
CA LEU A 311 5.02 23.72 -18.35
C LEU A 311 6.10 23.81 -19.44
N ASN A 312 5.89 24.63 -20.46
CA ASN A 312 6.88 24.85 -21.51
C ASN A 312 8.14 25.53 -20.97
N SER A 313 8.00 26.51 -20.07
CA SER A 313 9.14 27.10 -19.38
C SER A 313 9.89 26.07 -18.53
N ARG A 314 9.18 25.19 -17.82
CA ARG A 314 9.80 24.10 -17.04
C ARG A 314 10.56 23.13 -17.95
N ARG A 315 9.95 22.67 -19.05
CA ARG A 315 10.63 21.82 -20.05
C ARG A 315 11.90 22.46 -20.59
N GLN A 316 11.86 23.76 -20.87
CA GLN A 316 13.05 24.49 -21.32
C GLN A 316 14.13 24.56 -20.23
N SER A 317 13.74 24.74 -18.97
CA SER A 317 14.67 24.79 -17.83
C SER A 317 15.33 23.43 -17.52
N LEU A 318 14.74 22.30 -17.93
CA LEU A 318 15.32 20.97 -17.68
C LEU A 318 16.73 20.85 -18.28
N ASN A 319 16.95 21.42 -19.47
CA ASN A 319 18.27 21.43 -20.08
C ASN A 319 19.30 22.21 -19.25
N ASP A 320 18.88 23.31 -18.60
CA ASP A 320 19.77 24.10 -17.76
C ASP A 320 20.03 23.38 -16.43
N ASP A 321 19.04 22.68 -15.89
CA ASP A 321 19.16 21.77 -14.76
C ASP A 321 20.20 20.65 -15.03
N TYR A 322 20.17 20.04 -16.21
CA TYR A 322 21.14 19.01 -16.61
C TYR A 322 22.53 19.58 -16.85
N LYS A 323 22.64 20.76 -17.46
CA LYS A 323 23.92 21.47 -17.58
C LYS A 323 24.51 21.79 -16.20
N SER A 324 23.70 22.28 -15.27
CA SER A 324 24.13 22.56 -13.90
C SER A 324 24.68 21.30 -13.21
N LEU A 325 24.02 20.15 -13.38
CA LEU A 325 24.53 18.86 -12.89
C LEU A 325 25.90 18.50 -13.50
N LEU A 326 26.09 18.72 -14.80
CA LEU A 326 27.35 18.46 -15.49
C LEU A 326 28.46 19.46 -15.10
N GLU A 327 28.11 20.73 -14.90
CA GLU A 327 29.03 21.75 -14.39
C GLU A 327 29.50 21.42 -12.97
N TRP A 328 28.57 21.02 -12.08
CA TRP A 328 28.91 20.48 -10.77
C TRP A 328 29.89 19.30 -10.89
N TYR A 329 29.62 18.35 -11.78
CA TYR A 329 30.48 17.18 -11.95
C TYR A 329 31.88 17.53 -12.50
N THR A 330 31.98 18.49 -13.42
CA THR A 330 33.25 18.86 -14.06
C THR A 330 34.09 19.83 -13.23
N LYS A 331 33.48 20.55 -12.27
CA LYS A 331 34.18 21.46 -11.36
C LYS A 331 35.27 20.75 -10.54
N ASP A 332 36.40 21.43 -10.37
CA ASP A 332 37.49 20.98 -9.51
C ASP A 332 37.30 21.51 -8.09
N TYR A 333 37.07 20.60 -7.14
CA TYR A 333 36.89 20.89 -5.72
C TYR A 333 38.19 20.69 -4.90
N SER A 334 39.33 20.48 -5.56
CA SER A 334 40.63 20.29 -4.89
C SER A 334 41.30 21.59 -4.42
N THR A 335 40.87 22.75 -4.93
CA THR A 335 41.47 24.05 -4.61
C THR A 335 40.81 24.72 -3.38
N LYS A 336 41.62 25.17 -2.40
CA LYS A 336 41.14 26.01 -1.29
C LYS A 336 40.41 27.24 -1.83
N PRO A 337 39.22 27.61 -1.33
CA PRO A 337 38.50 28.79 -1.80
C PRO A 337 39.33 30.05 -1.53
N VAL A 338 39.49 30.90 -2.54
CA VAL A 338 40.05 32.25 -2.38
C VAL A 338 39.05 33.06 -1.55
N ILE A 339 39.41 33.36 -0.31
CA ILE A 339 38.67 34.31 0.52
C ILE A 339 38.80 35.68 -0.15
N LYS A 340 37.76 36.14 -0.84
CA LYS A 340 37.63 37.58 -1.09
C LYS A 340 37.31 38.22 0.24
N LYS A 341 38.28 38.93 0.83
CA LYS A 341 38.06 39.81 1.98
C LYS A 341 37.09 40.91 1.54
N ASP A 342 35.91 40.94 2.14
CA ASP A 342 35.03 42.09 2.07
C ASP A 342 35.75 43.30 2.66
N ILE A 343 36.04 44.28 1.82
CA ILE A 343 36.49 45.60 2.23
C ILE A 343 35.26 46.30 2.79
N LYS A 344 35.15 46.35 4.12
CA LYS A 344 34.29 47.32 4.80
C LYS A 344 34.74 48.74 4.42
N LYS A 345 34.04 49.39 3.50
CA LYS A 345 34.06 50.86 3.38
C LYS A 345 32.87 51.40 4.14
N GLY A 346 33.15 52.07 5.25
CA GLY A 346 32.18 52.90 5.96
C GLY A 346 31.70 54.02 5.05
N ILE A 347 30.40 54.29 5.07
CA ILE A 347 29.80 55.44 4.42
C ILE A 347 29.40 56.40 5.54
N ALA A 348 30.07 57.56 5.52
CA ALA A 348 29.76 58.72 6.33
C ALA A 348 28.50 59.43 5.79
N VAL A 349 27.78 60.03 6.73
CA VAL A 349 26.58 60.83 6.53
C VAL A 349 26.91 62.17 5.88
N SER A 350 26.14 62.57 4.86
CA SER A 350 25.86 63.99 4.59
C SER A 350 24.54 64.14 3.83
N ASN A 351 23.67 64.96 4.42
CA ASN A 351 22.32 65.32 4.00
C ASN A 351 22.29 66.36 2.86
N SER A 352 21.09 66.50 2.30
CA SER A 352 20.48 67.62 1.55
C SER A 352 20.73 67.66 0.03
N ILE A 353 19.67 67.46 -0.76
CA ILE A 353 18.74 68.50 -1.25
C ILE A 353 17.45 67.80 -1.77
N GLU A 354 16.29 68.29 -1.34
CA GLU A 354 14.94 68.14 -1.90
C GLU A 354 14.35 69.57 -1.97
N PRO A 355 13.18 69.85 -2.61
CA PRO A 355 12.40 69.09 -3.60
C PRO A 355 11.87 69.98 -4.78
N ASP A 356 11.27 69.39 -5.83
CA ASP A 356 9.99 69.90 -6.37
C ASP A 356 9.25 68.92 -7.31
N ASN A 357 8.27 68.25 -6.71
CA ASN A 357 6.85 68.14 -7.05
C ASN A 357 6.24 67.63 -8.38
N THR A 358 5.18 66.85 -8.12
CA THR A 358 4.01 66.38 -8.90
C THR A 358 4.23 65.10 -9.73
N SER A 359 3.46 64.01 -9.58
CA SER A 359 2.11 63.82 -9.02
C SER A 359 1.88 62.40 -8.49
N SER A 360 1.26 62.32 -7.32
CA SER A 360 0.93 61.13 -6.53
C SER A 360 -0.28 60.36 -7.05
N GLN A 361 -0.21 59.02 -7.05
CA GLN A 361 -1.30 58.15 -6.58
C GLN A 361 -0.74 56.89 -5.91
N ASN A 362 -1.37 56.54 -4.78
CA ASN A 362 -0.95 55.63 -3.72
C ASN A 362 -0.70 54.17 -4.16
N GLN A 363 0.43 53.60 -3.71
CA GLN A 363 0.56 52.16 -3.44
C GLN A 363 0.85 51.97 -1.95
N GLN A 364 -0.20 51.76 -1.15
CA GLN A 364 -0.08 51.11 0.14
C GLN A 364 0.23 49.63 -0.11
N ARG A 365 1.41 49.18 0.32
CA ARG A 365 1.67 47.77 0.60
C ARG A 365 0.79 47.37 1.77
N VAL A 366 -0.33 46.71 1.48
CA VAL A 366 -1.09 45.96 2.48
C VAL A 366 -0.37 44.62 2.65
N SER A 367 0.30 44.46 3.78
CA SER A 367 0.66 43.18 4.34
C SER A 367 -0.61 42.45 4.78
N SER A 368 -1.20 41.63 3.91
CA SER A 368 -2.24 40.69 4.33
C SER A 368 -1.59 39.36 4.66
N ARG A 369 -1.25 39.16 5.94
CA ARG A 369 -1.37 37.84 6.55
C ARG A 369 -2.81 37.38 6.32
N PRO A 370 -3.09 36.15 5.86
CA PRO A 370 -4.45 35.64 5.92
C PRO A 370 -4.82 35.56 7.41
N GLU A 371 -5.78 36.39 7.83
CA GLU A 371 -6.51 36.14 9.06
C GLU A 371 -7.24 34.80 8.89
N PHE A 372 -6.99 33.87 9.81
CA PHE A 372 -7.77 32.66 9.94
C PHE A 372 -9.19 33.05 10.30
N VAL A 373 -10.15 32.66 9.45
CA VAL A 373 -11.58 32.78 9.73
C VAL A 373 -11.92 31.87 10.90
N ASP A 374 -12.50 32.45 11.95
CA ASP A 374 -13.14 31.77 13.08
C ASP A 374 -14.20 30.78 12.57
N THR A 375 -13.95 29.47 12.68
CA THR A 375 -14.85 28.39 12.26
C THR A 375 -16.01 28.25 13.24
N LYS A 376 -17.18 28.81 12.91
CA LYS A 376 -18.40 28.73 13.75
C LYS A 376 -19.62 28.04 13.11
N ASN A 377 -19.44 27.25 12.05
CA ASN A 377 -20.55 26.57 11.36
C ASN A 377 -20.32 25.06 11.23
N SER A 378 -20.18 24.34 12.36
CA SER A 378 -20.04 22.87 12.37
C SER A 378 -21.23 22.20 13.06
N VAL A 379 -21.81 21.18 12.43
CA VAL A 379 -22.76 20.24 13.06
C VAL A 379 -22.02 18.96 13.40
N SER A 380 -22.21 18.47 14.62
CA SER A 380 -21.64 17.20 15.07
C SER A 380 -22.73 16.26 15.59
N GLY A 381 -22.43 14.98 15.69
CA GLY A 381 -23.34 14.01 16.29
C GLY A 381 -22.81 12.59 16.19
N ILE A 382 -23.60 11.64 16.67
CA ILE A 382 -23.29 10.21 16.71
C ILE A 382 -24.26 9.47 15.79
N ILE A 383 -23.73 8.54 14.99
CA ILE A 383 -24.52 7.66 14.15
C ILE A 383 -24.49 6.25 14.72
N THR A 384 -25.66 5.64 14.93
CA THR A 384 -25.80 4.28 15.45
C THR A 384 -26.72 3.42 14.59
N ASP A 385 -26.69 2.11 14.79
CA ASP A 385 -27.67 1.18 14.22
C ASP A 385 -28.96 1.12 15.06
N SER A 386 -29.91 0.28 14.62
CA SER A 386 -31.18 0.05 15.30
C SER A 386 -31.07 -0.57 16.71
N ASN A 387 -29.88 -1.07 17.09
CA ASN A 387 -29.56 -1.61 18.41
C ASN A 387 -28.75 -0.62 19.28
N ASN A 388 -28.61 0.65 18.85
CA ASN A 388 -27.80 1.70 19.47
C ASN A 388 -26.28 1.41 19.48
N ILE A 389 -25.78 0.59 18.56
CA ILE A 389 -24.35 0.34 18.37
C ILE A 389 -23.79 1.41 17.41
N PRO A 390 -22.70 2.12 17.76
CA PRO A 390 -22.10 3.13 16.88
C PRO A 390 -21.64 2.56 15.54
N LEU A 391 -21.89 3.32 14.47
CA LEU A 391 -21.56 2.92 13.10
C LEU A 391 -20.34 3.71 12.60
N PRO A 392 -19.16 3.06 12.47
CA PRO A 392 -17.96 3.71 11.96
C PRO A 392 -17.91 3.69 10.43
N GLY A 393 -17.35 4.74 9.82
CA GLY A 393 -17.21 4.85 8.37
C GLY A 393 -18.50 5.22 7.61
N VAL A 394 -19.54 5.70 8.30
CA VAL A 394 -20.74 6.25 7.67
C VAL A 394 -20.37 7.53 6.94
N ASN A 395 -20.68 7.58 5.65
CA ASN A 395 -20.47 8.75 4.81
C ASN A 395 -21.55 9.81 5.12
N VAL A 396 -21.13 10.96 5.64
CA VAL A 396 -21.98 12.13 5.91
C VAL A 396 -21.65 13.21 4.87
N LEU A 397 -22.51 13.39 3.87
CA LEU A 397 -22.29 14.35 2.78
C LEU A 397 -23.35 15.44 2.76
N VAL A 398 -22.96 16.66 2.42
CA VAL A 398 -23.92 17.69 2.01
C VAL A 398 -24.41 17.37 0.60
N LYS A 399 -25.71 17.15 0.46
CA LYS A 399 -26.38 16.72 -0.78
C LYS A 399 -26.01 17.62 -1.95
N GLY A 400 -25.49 17.02 -3.02
CA GLY A 400 -25.10 17.73 -4.26
C GLY A 400 -23.70 18.35 -4.23
N THR A 401 -22.92 18.12 -3.17
CA THR A 401 -21.54 18.61 -3.04
C THR A 401 -20.56 17.46 -2.74
N THR A 402 -19.26 17.75 -2.77
CA THR A 402 -18.20 16.85 -2.29
C THR A 402 -17.77 17.15 -0.85
N ARG A 403 -18.45 18.07 -0.16
CA ARG A 403 -18.18 18.37 1.25
C ARG A 403 -18.84 17.29 2.09
N GLY A 404 -18.00 16.45 2.67
CA GLY A 404 -18.43 15.33 3.48
C GLY A 404 -17.35 14.92 4.45
N VAL A 405 -17.77 14.21 5.48
CA VAL A 405 -16.89 13.57 6.47
C VAL A 405 -17.37 12.14 6.64
N GLN A 406 -16.52 11.29 7.20
CA GLN A 406 -16.93 9.96 7.64
C GLN A 406 -16.99 9.92 9.15
N THR A 407 -17.88 9.09 9.70
CA THR A 407 -17.89 8.84 11.14
C THR A 407 -16.63 8.10 11.59
N ASP A 408 -16.14 8.43 12.78
CA ASP A 408 -15.04 7.73 13.44
C ASP A 408 -15.46 6.37 14.03
N PHE A 409 -14.55 5.69 14.73
CA PHE A 409 -14.79 4.38 15.35
C PHE A 409 -15.92 4.35 16.37
N ASP A 410 -16.21 5.49 16.98
CA ASP A 410 -17.24 5.67 17.99
C ASP A 410 -18.52 6.27 17.38
N GLY A 411 -18.63 6.29 16.05
CA GLY A 411 -19.79 6.78 15.30
C GLY A 411 -19.92 8.30 15.27
N ASN A 412 -18.95 9.06 15.80
CA ASN A 412 -19.02 10.51 15.82
C ASN A 412 -18.68 11.10 14.45
N TYR A 413 -19.35 12.18 14.09
CA TYR A 413 -18.98 13.03 12.96
C TYR A 413 -19.02 14.51 13.36
N ALA A 414 -18.24 15.33 12.66
CA ALA A 414 -18.35 16.78 12.70
C ALA A 414 -18.12 17.33 11.30
N ILE A 415 -19.09 18.09 10.78
CA ILE A 415 -19.06 18.59 9.40
C ILE A 415 -19.42 20.07 9.36
N ASN A 416 -18.67 20.83 8.55
CA ASN A 416 -18.96 22.24 8.32
C ASN A 416 -20.12 22.40 7.32
N VAL A 417 -21.21 23.02 7.77
CA VAL A 417 -22.49 23.08 7.05
C VAL A 417 -23.26 24.35 7.37
N GLU A 418 -24.14 24.76 6.45
CA GLU A 418 -25.04 25.91 6.66
C GLU A 418 -26.47 25.46 6.97
N ILE A 419 -27.22 26.27 7.72
CA ILE A 419 -28.64 26.02 7.98
C ILE A 419 -29.41 26.03 6.65
N GLY A 420 -30.21 24.99 6.40
CA GLY A 420 -30.93 24.77 5.15
C GLY A 420 -30.28 23.74 4.23
N GLU A 421 -29.04 23.31 4.49
CA GLU A 421 -28.39 22.24 3.74
C GLU A 421 -28.90 20.86 4.14
N THR A 422 -29.01 19.94 3.17
CA THR A 422 -29.40 18.55 3.44
C THR A 422 -28.17 17.67 3.61
N LEU A 423 -28.03 17.05 4.77
CA LEU A 423 -27.07 15.98 5.04
C LEU A 423 -27.63 14.63 4.57
N VAL A 424 -26.78 13.87 3.91
CA VAL A 424 -27.04 12.51 3.42
C VAL A 424 -26.09 11.57 4.15
N PHE A 425 -26.67 10.61 4.86
CA PHE A 425 -25.98 9.58 5.63
C PHE A 425 -26.08 8.26 4.88
N SER A 426 -24.94 7.69 4.50
CA SER A 426 -24.89 6.46 3.71
C SER A 426 -23.84 5.50 4.25
N PHE A 427 -24.22 4.22 4.35
CA PHE A 427 -23.36 3.16 4.83
C PHE A 427 -23.73 1.85 4.14
N VAL A 428 -22.74 0.98 3.94
CA VAL A 428 -22.93 -0.27 3.21
C VAL A 428 -23.94 -1.15 3.97
N SER A 429 -24.88 -1.75 3.23
CA SER A 429 -25.96 -2.58 3.79
C SER A 429 -26.94 -1.87 4.74
N MET A 430 -26.96 -0.52 4.74
CA MET A 430 -27.91 0.29 5.52
C MET A 430 -28.73 1.21 4.60
N GLU A 431 -29.96 1.51 5.00
CA GLU A 431 -30.82 2.46 4.28
C GLU A 431 -30.23 3.87 4.34
N THR A 432 -30.18 4.57 3.21
CA THR A 432 -29.68 5.95 3.16
C THR A 432 -30.67 6.90 3.84
N VAL A 433 -30.21 7.65 4.84
CA VAL A 433 -31.02 8.60 5.61
C VAL A 433 -30.66 10.03 5.20
N GLN A 434 -31.63 10.93 5.11
CA GLN A 434 -31.41 12.34 4.75
C GLN A 434 -32.05 13.27 5.78
N PHE A 435 -31.31 14.27 6.25
CA PHE A 435 -31.80 15.31 7.16
C PHE A 435 -31.50 16.70 6.60
N THR A 436 -32.51 17.56 6.55
CA THR A 436 -32.30 18.98 6.23
C THR A 436 -32.06 19.77 7.51
N LEU A 437 -30.93 20.46 7.60
CA LEU A 437 -30.48 21.14 8.81
C LEU A 437 -31.33 22.36 9.11
N SER A 438 -32.00 22.36 10.25
CA SER A 438 -32.78 23.51 10.78
C SER A 438 -32.04 24.30 11.86
N SER A 439 -30.98 23.75 12.45
CA SER A 439 -30.12 24.38 13.46
C SER A 439 -28.70 23.78 13.43
N LEU A 440 -27.71 24.51 13.96
CA LEU A 440 -26.32 24.08 14.09
C LEU A 440 -26.04 23.42 15.45
N SER A 441 -26.89 22.48 15.85
CA SER A 441 -26.80 21.74 17.13
C SER A 441 -26.39 20.28 16.90
N GLU A 442 -26.17 19.52 17.98
CA GLU A 442 -25.87 18.09 17.89
C GLU A 442 -27.00 17.34 17.17
N LEU A 443 -26.67 16.53 16.16
CA LEU A 443 -27.60 15.75 15.34
C LEU A 443 -27.22 14.28 15.34
N ASN A 444 -27.85 13.50 16.22
CA ASN A 444 -27.64 12.06 16.32
C ASN A 444 -28.60 11.33 15.35
N VAL A 445 -28.10 10.31 14.66
CA VAL A 445 -28.82 9.62 13.58
C VAL A 445 -28.81 8.11 13.82
N VAL A 446 -29.98 7.47 13.74
CA VAL A 446 -30.09 6.01 13.78
C VAL A 446 -30.35 5.49 12.37
N MET A 447 -29.47 4.61 11.87
CA MET A 447 -29.62 3.95 10.57
C MET A 447 -30.23 2.55 10.71
N LYS A 448 -30.99 2.13 9.70
CA LYS A 448 -31.65 0.81 9.65
C LYS A 448 -31.02 -0.05 8.56
N ASP A 449 -31.02 -1.36 8.75
CA ASP A 449 -30.51 -2.33 7.78
C ASP A 449 -31.30 -2.27 6.45
N ASP A 450 -30.59 -2.22 5.33
CA ASP A 450 -31.19 -2.31 3.99
C ASP A 450 -31.39 -3.78 3.59
N THR A 451 -32.60 -4.30 3.85
CA THR A 451 -32.96 -5.69 3.58
C THR A 451 -33.17 -6.02 2.09
N ALA A 452 -33.04 -5.05 1.18
CA ALA A 452 -33.33 -5.21 -0.24
C ALA A 452 -32.08 -5.29 -1.16
N SER A 453 -30.88 -5.05 -0.64
CA SER A 453 -29.64 -4.97 -1.43
C SER A 453 -28.81 -6.27 -1.37
N LEU A 454 -29.31 -7.32 -2.03
CA LEU A 454 -28.53 -8.50 -2.38
C LEU A 454 -28.53 -8.69 -3.89
N ASP A 455 -27.64 -7.97 -4.59
CA ASP A 455 -26.97 -8.46 -5.79
C ASP A 455 -25.68 -7.63 -6.01
N GLU A 456 -24.58 -8.36 -6.21
CA GLU A 456 -23.23 -7.89 -6.56
C GLU A 456 -22.35 -7.38 -5.39
N VAL A 457 -21.49 -8.26 -4.87
CA VAL A 457 -20.35 -7.93 -4.02
C VAL A 457 -19.10 -7.87 -4.90
N VAL A 458 -18.43 -6.71 -4.94
CA VAL A 458 -16.96 -6.69 -4.99
C VAL A 458 -16.49 -5.99 -3.71
N ILE A 459 -15.58 -6.71 -3.06
CA ILE A 459 -15.04 -6.54 -1.70
C ILE A 459 -14.50 -5.12 -1.48
N THR A 460 -14.73 -4.56 -0.29
CA THR A 460 -13.77 -3.58 0.28
C THR A 460 -13.90 -3.50 1.81
N GLY A 461 -12.88 -4.07 2.46
CA GLY A 461 -12.26 -3.66 3.73
C GLY A 461 -13.14 -3.24 4.91
N TYR A 462 -13.26 -4.12 5.90
CA TYR A 462 -13.29 -3.70 7.30
C TYR A 462 -11.90 -3.17 7.69
N ARG A 463 -11.83 -1.93 8.15
CA ARG A 463 -10.78 -1.49 9.08
C ARG A 463 -11.45 -0.97 10.33
N THR A 464 -11.17 -1.63 11.44
CA THR A 464 -11.11 -1.05 12.78
C THR A 464 -9.72 -0.43 12.95
N THR A 465 -9.62 0.82 13.40
CA THR A 465 -8.44 1.32 14.09
C THR A 465 -8.84 1.82 15.46
N THR A 466 -7.91 1.69 16.39
CA THR A 466 -8.11 1.95 17.81
C THR A 466 -7.24 3.13 18.24
N LYS A 467 -7.63 3.67 19.40
CA LYS A 467 -6.83 4.41 20.41
C LYS A 467 -6.84 5.93 20.28
N ALA A 468 -7.36 6.60 21.31
CA ALA A 468 -6.56 6.93 22.49
C ALA A 468 -7.40 7.67 23.53
N LYS A 469 -7.54 7.08 24.71
CA LYS A 469 -7.25 7.71 26.00
C LYS A 469 -7.32 6.61 27.03
N SER A 470 -6.25 6.41 27.78
CA SER A 470 -6.31 5.64 29.02
C SER A 470 -7.50 6.16 29.83
N SER A 471 -8.55 5.35 29.97
CA SER A 471 -9.81 5.69 30.65
C SER A 471 -9.66 5.59 32.17
N VAL A 472 -8.47 5.92 32.67
CA VAL A 472 -8.03 5.54 34.01
C VAL A 472 -7.88 6.79 34.85
N SER A 473 -8.85 7.06 35.74
CA SER A 473 -8.74 8.17 36.70
C SER A 473 -7.59 7.91 37.66
N SER A 474 -6.49 8.62 37.48
CA SER A 474 -5.42 8.74 38.47
C SER A 474 -5.24 10.21 38.88
N VAL A 475 -4.97 10.45 40.15
CA VAL A 475 -4.67 11.80 40.65
C VAL A 475 -3.32 11.77 41.34
N ARG A 476 -2.40 12.63 40.89
CA ARG A 476 -1.04 12.74 41.41
C ARG A 476 -0.91 13.99 42.27
N VAL A 477 -0.32 13.83 43.45
CA VAL A 477 0.03 14.91 44.39
C VAL A 477 1.56 14.93 44.51
N SER A 478 2.17 16.08 44.22
CA SER A 478 3.63 16.28 44.25
C SER A 478 4.15 16.56 45.67
N SER A 479 5.45 16.34 45.88
CA SER A 479 6.20 16.67 47.11
C SER A 479 5.97 18.11 47.58
N GLU A 480 5.98 19.08 46.65
CA GLU A 480 5.73 20.50 46.95
C GLU A 480 4.38 20.74 47.66
N THR A 481 3.34 19.96 47.31
CA THR A 481 2.02 20.08 47.94
C THR A 481 1.97 19.40 49.31
N ILE A 482 2.84 18.40 49.52
CA ILE A 482 2.90 17.58 50.73
C ILE A 482 3.75 18.26 51.82
N GLU A 483 4.85 18.91 51.45
CA GLU A 483 5.80 19.56 52.36
C GLU A 483 5.28 20.91 52.92
N ASN A 484 4.41 21.62 52.17
CA ASN A 484 3.96 22.98 52.52
C ASN A 484 2.82 23.06 53.55
N LYS A 485 2.44 21.97 54.24
CA LYS A 485 1.39 21.97 55.27
C LYS A 485 1.89 21.37 56.59
N PRO A 486 1.84 22.09 57.72
CA PRO A 486 2.25 21.56 59.03
C PRO A 486 1.18 20.62 59.60
N ASN A 487 1.06 19.42 59.05
CA ASN A 487 0.18 18.37 59.54
C ASN A 487 0.99 17.25 60.21
N ALA A 488 0.43 16.63 61.26
CA ALA A 488 1.09 15.54 61.99
C ALA A 488 1.25 14.23 61.19
N SER A 489 0.54 14.08 60.07
CA SER A 489 0.70 12.98 59.12
C SER A 489 0.47 13.49 57.69
N PHE A 490 1.30 13.08 56.74
CA PHE A 490 1.15 13.46 55.32
C PHE A 490 -0.15 12.90 54.72
N VAL A 491 -0.70 11.80 55.27
CA VAL A 491 -1.96 11.24 54.78
C VAL A 491 -3.08 12.27 54.86
N GLN A 492 -3.05 13.15 55.88
CA GLN A 492 -4.05 14.21 56.04
C GLN A 492 -3.90 15.34 55.02
N THR A 493 -2.74 15.53 54.38
CA THR A 493 -2.55 16.54 53.31
C THR A 493 -3.24 16.14 52.01
N LEU A 494 -3.49 14.84 51.81
CA LEU A 494 -4.24 14.32 50.65
C LEU A 494 -5.73 14.65 50.71
N SER A 495 -6.25 14.95 51.90
CA SER A 495 -7.65 15.36 52.10
C SER A 495 -7.93 16.66 51.33
N GLY A 496 -8.94 16.62 50.45
CA GLY A 496 -9.29 17.75 49.57
C GLY A 496 -8.36 17.96 48.37
N GLN A 497 -7.25 17.22 48.25
CA GLN A 497 -6.39 17.21 47.04
C GLN A 497 -6.80 16.11 46.05
N VAL A 498 -7.42 15.04 46.57
CA VAL A 498 -7.85 13.90 45.76
C VAL A 498 -9.38 13.80 45.80
N PRO A 499 -10.08 14.04 44.68
CA PRO A 499 -11.54 13.90 44.63
C PRO A 499 -12.01 12.48 44.99
N GLY A 500 -12.97 12.36 45.90
CA GLY A 500 -13.51 11.06 46.34
C GLY A 500 -12.66 10.30 47.35
N LEU A 501 -11.59 10.91 47.88
CA LEU A 501 -10.83 10.43 49.02
C LEU A 501 -11.39 11.04 50.32
N ASN A 502 -11.89 10.20 51.21
CA ASN A 502 -12.37 10.58 52.54
C ASN A 502 -11.39 10.07 53.60
N ILE A 503 -10.97 10.96 54.49
CA ILE A 503 -10.04 10.63 55.57
C ILE A 503 -10.70 11.00 56.89
N THR A 504 -10.96 10.01 57.73
CA THR A 504 -11.67 10.18 59.01
C THR A 504 -10.72 9.90 60.17
N THR A 505 -10.43 10.91 60.99
CA THR A 505 -9.64 10.75 62.21
C THR A 505 -10.53 10.26 63.35
N SER A 506 -10.17 9.14 63.97
CA SER A 506 -10.95 8.54 65.06
C SER A 506 -10.79 9.27 66.41
N THR A 507 -9.74 10.07 66.56
CA THR A 507 -9.46 10.89 67.76
C THR A 507 -8.90 12.26 67.37
N GLY A 508 -9.02 13.26 68.26
CA GLY A 508 -8.45 14.60 68.08
C GLY A 508 -6.96 14.72 68.43
N GLN A 509 -6.25 13.59 68.60
CA GLN A 509 -4.85 13.56 68.99
C GLN A 509 -3.95 13.68 67.74
N PRO A 510 -2.95 14.59 67.71
CA PRO A 510 -1.98 14.66 66.63
C PRO A 510 -1.27 13.31 66.43
N GLY A 511 -1.28 12.77 65.21
CA GLY A 511 -0.67 11.47 64.87
C GLY A 511 -1.57 10.24 65.09
N GLY A 512 -2.85 10.43 65.43
CA GLY A 512 -3.81 9.32 65.61
C GLY A 512 -4.20 8.59 64.32
N ASN A 513 -4.59 7.32 64.45
CA ASN A 513 -5.01 6.49 63.32
C ASN A 513 -6.19 7.11 62.56
N SER A 514 -6.01 7.28 61.25
CA SER A 514 -6.98 7.91 60.33
C SER A 514 -7.51 6.89 59.34
N LEU A 515 -8.81 6.65 59.27
CA LEU A 515 -9.40 5.76 58.28
C LEU A 515 -9.40 6.42 56.89
N VAL A 516 -8.79 5.79 55.88
CA VAL A 516 -8.68 6.29 54.50
C VAL A 516 -9.62 5.49 53.61
N GLN A 517 -10.62 6.16 53.03
CA GLN A 517 -11.62 5.53 52.17
C GLN A 517 -11.68 6.22 50.82
N LEU A 518 -11.62 5.44 49.75
CA LEU A 518 -11.74 5.92 48.37
C LEU A 518 -13.11 5.47 47.83
N ARG A 519 -13.95 6.43 47.40
CA ARG A 519 -15.32 6.20 46.88
C ARG A 519 -16.38 5.74 47.91
N GLY A 520 -16.16 6.00 49.20
CA GLY A 520 -17.12 5.67 50.25
C GLY A 520 -17.08 4.19 50.68
N VAL A 521 -18.05 3.77 51.51
CA VAL A 521 -18.08 2.41 52.09
C VAL A 521 -18.53 1.37 51.05
N SER A 522 -17.61 0.52 50.60
CA SER A 522 -17.84 -0.55 49.61
C SER A 522 -18.34 -1.87 50.21
N SER A 523 -18.34 -2.02 51.55
CA SER A 523 -18.74 -3.25 52.24
C SER A 523 -19.30 -2.98 53.64
N ILE A 524 -20.25 -3.81 54.07
CA ILE A 524 -20.91 -3.76 55.39
C ILE A 524 -20.12 -4.57 56.44
N SER A 525 -19.17 -5.43 56.02
CA SER A 525 -18.45 -6.35 56.91
C SER A 525 -16.97 -6.62 56.54
N GLY A 526 -16.39 -5.95 55.55
CA GLY A 526 -14.99 -6.13 55.10
C GLY A 526 -14.09 -4.90 55.28
N ASN A 527 -12.77 -5.05 55.07
CA ASN A 527 -11.83 -3.91 55.06
C ASN A 527 -12.18 -2.95 53.91
N THR A 528 -12.26 -1.66 54.20
CA THR A 528 -12.66 -0.60 53.26
C THR A 528 -11.52 0.35 52.89
N GLU A 529 -10.30 0.12 53.40
CA GLU A 529 -9.10 0.89 53.03
C GLU A 529 -8.52 0.44 51.66
N PRO A 530 -7.88 1.36 50.91
CA PRO A 530 -7.20 1.05 49.66
C PRO A 530 -5.88 0.28 49.90
N LEU A 531 -5.34 -0.31 48.84
CA LEU A 531 -4.00 -0.92 48.88
C LEU A 531 -2.92 0.17 48.84
N PHE A 532 -1.97 0.13 49.77
CA PHE A 532 -0.83 1.03 49.84
C PHE A 532 0.41 0.41 49.19
N ILE A 533 1.03 1.13 48.25
CA ILE A 533 2.27 0.73 47.57
C ILE A 533 3.35 1.78 47.84
N ILE A 534 4.55 1.38 48.25
CA ILE A 534 5.74 2.24 48.29
C ILE A 534 6.77 1.67 47.31
N ASP A 535 7.20 2.49 46.35
CA ASP A 535 8.23 2.16 45.36
C ASP A 535 8.01 0.84 44.59
N GLY A 536 6.75 0.44 44.43
CA GLY A 536 6.34 -0.77 43.71
C GLY A 536 6.03 -1.98 44.59
N ALA A 537 6.27 -1.91 45.91
CA ALA A 537 5.96 -2.99 46.84
C ALA A 537 4.73 -2.67 47.71
N PRO A 538 3.82 -3.63 47.96
CA PRO A 538 2.70 -3.43 48.87
C PRO A 538 3.17 -3.38 50.33
N VAL A 539 2.75 -2.36 51.06
CA VAL A 539 3.14 -2.12 52.46
C VAL A 539 1.94 -2.17 53.40
N SER A 540 2.23 -2.27 54.70
CA SER A 540 1.17 -2.18 55.73
C SER A 540 0.71 -0.74 55.94
N GLU A 541 -0.51 -0.57 56.46
CA GLU A 541 -1.09 0.76 56.76
C GLU A 541 -0.20 1.58 57.70
N ASN A 542 0.37 0.94 58.74
CA ASN A 542 1.25 1.59 59.71
C ASN A 542 2.56 2.04 59.07
N GLU A 543 3.13 1.21 58.19
CA GLU A 543 4.37 1.51 57.47
C GLU A 543 4.17 2.67 56.48
N PHE A 544 3.03 2.69 55.78
CA PHE A 544 2.67 3.81 54.90
C PHE A 544 2.54 5.13 55.66
N ARG A 545 1.88 5.12 56.83
CA ARG A 545 1.57 6.33 57.62
C ARG A 545 2.78 6.91 58.37
N ASN A 546 3.77 6.07 58.68
CA ASN A 546 4.98 6.46 59.40
C ASN A 546 6.09 7.02 58.49
N LEU A 547 5.88 7.05 57.18
CA LEU A 547 6.84 7.63 56.25
C LEU A 547 6.91 9.15 56.44
N LYS A 548 8.13 9.68 56.45
CA LYS A 548 8.32 11.12 56.64
C LYS A 548 8.01 11.88 55.35
N PRO A 549 7.35 13.06 55.42
CA PRO A 549 7.04 13.87 54.25
C PRO A 549 8.26 14.21 53.38
N GLU A 550 9.41 14.44 54.00
CA GLU A 550 10.68 14.81 53.36
C GLU A 550 11.23 13.73 52.41
N ASP A 551 10.85 12.46 52.63
CA ASP A 551 11.29 11.31 51.83
C ASP A 551 10.35 11.03 50.64
N ILE A 552 9.20 11.72 50.58
CA ILE A 552 8.14 11.50 49.57
C ILE A 552 8.40 12.40 48.37
N GLU A 553 8.46 11.79 47.18
CA GLU A 553 8.54 12.52 45.92
C GLU A 553 7.14 12.79 45.35
N ALA A 554 6.29 11.77 45.31
CA ALA A 554 4.91 11.94 44.85
C ALA A 554 4.00 10.81 45.34
N ILE A 555 2.72 11.12 45.43
CA ILE A 555 1.66 10.16 45.74
C ILE A 555 0.67 10.13 44.56
N THR A 556 0.41 8.94 44.04
CA THR A 556 -0.51 8.70 42.92
C THR A 556 -1.66 7.82 43.41
N VAL A 557 -2.89 8.33 43.29
CA VAL A 557 -4.10 7.61 43.70
C VAL A 557 -4.81 7.08 42.47
N LEU A 558 -4.95 5.75 42.40
CA LEU A 558 -5.61 5.00 41.35
C LEU A 558 -7.04 4.66 41.80
N LYS A 559 -8.04 5.19 41.08
CA LYS A 559 -9.44 5.17 41.55
C LYS A 559 -10.30 4.12 40.84
N ASP A 560 -10.07 3.88 39.55
CA ASP A 560 -10.92 3.00 38.72
C ASP A 560 -10.42 1.56 38.62
N ALA A 561 -11.35 0.64 38.34
CA ALA A 561 -11.05 -0.78 38.11
C ALA A 561 -10.01 -1.01 37.01
N GLY A 562 -9.99 -0.16 35.97
CA GLY A 562 -8.95 -0.20 34.92
C GLY A 562 -7.55 0.23 35.41
N ALA A 563 -7.49 1.06 36.47
CA ALA A 563 -6.25 1.50 37.11
C ALA A 563 -5.66 0.45 38.05
N THR A 564 -6.56 -0.25 38.76
CA THR A 564 -6.22 -1.14 39.87
C THR A 564 -6.13 -2.60 39.46
N ALA A 565 -6.52 -2.95 38.22
CA ALA A 565 -6.50 -4.31 37.67
C ALA A 565 -5.14 -5.02 37.83
N ILE A 566 -4.04 -4.29 37.70
CA ILE A 566 -2.67 -4.83 37.86
C ILE A 566 -2.36 -5.27 39.31
N TYR A 567 -3.14 -4.82 40.29
CA TYR A 567 -3.01 -5.16 41.71
C TYR A 567 -4.06 -6.19 42.18
N GLY A 568 -4.88 -6.72 41.26
CA GLY A 568 -5.87 -7.77 41.50
C GLY A 568 -6.92 -7.41 42.56
N ASN A 569 -7.51 -8.43 43.20
CA ASN A 569 -8.59 -8.27 44.19
C ASN A 569 -8.23 -7.36 45.37
N ARG A 570 -6.94 -7.17 45.67
CA ARG A 570 -6.46 -6.28 46.75
C ARG A 570 -6.60 -4.79 46.40
N GLY A 571 -6.67 -4.44 45.12
CA GLY A 571 -6.90 -3.07 44.63
C GLY A 571 -8.38 -2.72 44.44
N ALA A 572 -9.32 -3.57 44.87
CA ALA A 572 -10.76 -3.38 44.66
C ALA A 572 -11.31 -2.10 45.33
N ASN A 573 -10.71 -1.68 46.44
CA ASN A 573 -11.05 -0.45 47.16
C ASN A 573 -10.20 0.77 46.71
N GLY A 574 -9.47 0.66 45.60
CA GLY A 574 -8.49 1.66 45.16
C GLY A 574 -7.06 1.33 45.53
N VAL A 575 -6.09 2.00 44.90
CA VAL A 575 -4.65 1.82 45.18
C VAL A 575 -3.99 3.19 45.34
N ILE A 576 -3.21 3.36 46.40
CA ILE A 576 -2.41 4.56 46.64
C ILE A 576 -0.93 4.19 46.49
N VAL A 577 -0.28 4.75 45.48
CA VAL A 577 1.12 4.50 45.15
C VAL A 577 1.96 5.70 45.57
N LEU A 578 2.87 5.49 46.49
CA LEU A 578 3.85 6.47 46.95
C LEU A 578 5.21 6.16 46.31
N THR A 579 5.82 7.19 45.75
CA THR A 579 7.20 7.14 45.25
C THR A 579 8.09 7.94 46.17
N THR A 580 9.18 7.35 46.66
CA THR A 580 10.16 8.04 47.49
C THR A 580 11.25 8.69 46.64
N LYS A 581 11.94 9.69 47.18
CA LYS A 581 13.07 10.34 46.50
C LYS A 581 14.22 9.35 46.21
N THR A 582 14.49 8.44 47.14
CA THR A 582 15.48 7.35 46.97
C THR A 582 15.00 6.26 46.00
N GLY A 583 13.70 5.97 45.94
CA GLY A 583 13.10 5.09 44.94
C GLY A 583 13.18 5.64 43.52
N LEU A 584 13.18 6.97 43.35
CA LEU A 584 13.43 7.64 42.08
C LEU A 584 14.92 7.56 41.69
N GLU A 585 15.84 7.75 42.63
CA GLU A 585 17.30 7.58 42.41
C GLU A 585 17.65 6.14 42.03
N ASN A 586 17.13 5.14 42.75
CA ASN A 586 17.34 3.72 42.44
C ASN A 586 16.76 3.32 41.06
N LYS A 587 15.64 3.93 40.65
CA LYS A 587 15.10 3.75 39.29
C LYS A 587 15.98 4.42 38.23
N SER A 588 16.58 5.56 38.57
CA SER A 588 17.50 6.28 37.67
C SER A 588 18.82 5.51 37.49
N GLU A 589 19.37 4.93 38.56
CA GLU A 589 20.53 4.02 38.49
C GLU A 589 20.20 2.71 37.74
N ALA A 590 19.00 2.15 37.93
CA ALA A 590 18.55 0.99 37.17
C ALA A 590 18.34 1.32 35.68
N ILE A 591 17.90 2.54 35.35
CA ILE A 591 17.81 3.05 33.98
C ILE A 591 19.20 3.25 33.40
N GLU A 592 20.16 3.80 34.13
CA GLU A 592 21.55 3.98 33.68
C GLU A 592 22.27 2.63 33.47
N MET A 593 22.03 1.64 34.34
CA MET A 593 22.50 0.26 34.15
C MET A 593 21.80 -0.43 32.97
N LEU A 594 20.53 -0.13 32.71
CA LEU A 594 19.79 -0.61 31.55
C LEU A 594 20.31 0.07 30.27
N GLU A 595 20.58 1.36 30.29
CA GLU A 595 21.17 2.15 29.19
C GLU A 595 22.58 1.66 28.86
N ASN A 596 23.39 1.32 29.86
CA ASN A 596 24.71 0.72 29.65
C ASN A 596 24.63 -0.73 29.11
N LYS A 597 23.64 -1.53 29.54
CA LYS A 597 23.34 -2.84 28.90
C LYS A 597 22.80 -2.71 27.48
N ILE A 598 22.01 -1.67 27.21
CA ILE A 598 21.49 -1.32 25.88
C ILE A 598 22.63 -0.84 24.98
N ALA A 599 23.61 -0.12 25.52
CA ALA A 599 24.80 0.33 24.82
C ALA A 599 25.72 -0.85 24.42
N GLU A 600 25.87 -1.88 25.25
CA GLU A 600 26.60 -3.11 24.88
C GLU A 600 25.82 -4.01 23.90
N GLN A 601 24.48 -3.93 23.87
CA GLN A 601 23.62 -4.62 22.91
C GLN A 601 23.43 -3.85 21.58
N SER A 602 24.13 -2.75 21.36
CA SER A 602 24.06 -1.91 20.15
C SER A 602 24.80 -2.51 18.93
N LYS A 603 24.54 -3.78 18.62
CA LYS A 603 24.58 -4.29 17.24
C LYS A 603 23.14 -4.42 16.75
N LEU A 604 22.69 -3.36 16.07
CA LEU A 604 21.56 -3.33 15.13
C LEU A 604 20.31 -4.15 15.52
N LYS A 605 19.32 -3.49 16.13
CA LYS A 605 17.91 -3.83 15.90
C LYS A 605 17.12 -2.56 15.65
N SER A 606 16.63 -2.42 14.42
CA SER A 606 15.45 -1.62 14.12
C SER A 606 14.26 -2.23 14.87
N TRP A 607 13.50 -1.36 15.54
CA TRP A 607 12.08 -1.46 15.83
C TRP A 607 11.54 -2.72 16.56
N GLN A 608 11.22 -2.58 17.84
CA GLN A 608 10.19 -3.38 18.52
C GLN A 608 9.29 -2.44 19.34
N LYS A 609 8.11 -2.09 18.81
CA LYS A 609 7.08 -1.35 19.57
C LYS A 609 5.87 -2.24 19.80
N ASN A 610 5.75 -2.80 21.02
CA ASN A 610 4.57 -3.29 21.74
C ASN A 610 3.38 -3.90 20.97
N ALA A 611 3.58 -4.53 19.82
CA ALA A 611 2.54 -5.33 19.17
C ALA A 611 2.38 -6.66 19.93
N PRO A 612 1.17 -7.01 20.42
CA PRO A 612 0.97 -8.24 21.19
C PRO A 612 1.47 -9.49 20.47
N TYR A 613 1.24 -9.58 19.15
CA TYR A 613 1.71 -10.70 18.33
C TYR A 613 3.24 -10.80 18.23
N LEU A 614 3.98 -9.68 18.23
CA LEU A 614 5.44 -9.72 18.24
C LEU A 614 5.98 -10.21 19.59
N ALA A 615 5.32 -9.89 20.70
CA ALA A 615 5.69 -10.43 22.00
C ALA A 615 5.56 -11.97 22.01
N LEU A 616 4.42 -12.49 21.53
CA LEU A 616 4.17 -13.93 21.43
C LEU A 616 5.18 -14.64 20.50
N LEU A 617 5.55 -14.01 19.38
CA LEU A 617 6.58 -14.54 18.48
C LEU A 617 7.98 -14.51 19.10
N ASN A 618 8.32 -13.49 19.90
CA ASN A 618 9.60 -13.42 20.61
C ASN A 618 9.73 -14.45 21.74
N GLU A 619 8.62 -14.93 22.29
CA GLU A 619 8.60 -16.02 23.28
C GLU A 619 8.92 -17.39 22.66
N GLN A 620 8.79 -17.53 21.33
CA GLN A 620 9.09 -18.78 20.64
C GLN A 620 10.59 -19.04 20.58
N THR A 621 10.99 -20.23 21.01
CA THR A 621 12.40 -20.67 21.00
C THR A 621 12.79 -21.34 19.69
N ASN A 622 11.83 -21.94 18.99
CA ASN A 622 12.01 -22.57 17.69
C ASN A 622 11.39 -21.69 16.58
N ILE A 623 12.12 -21.54 15.48
CA ILE A 623 11.67 -20.77 14.32
C ILE A 623 10.47 -21.40 13.62
N ASP A 624 10.38 -22.73 13.56
CA ASP A 624 9.26 -23.39 12.90
C ASP A 624 7.99 -23.25 13.73
N SER A 625 8.10 -23.34 15.06
CA SER A 625 6.99 -23.03 15.98
C SER A 625 6.58 -21.55 15.91
N ALA A 626 7.54 -20.64 15.70
CA ALA A 626 7.21 -19.23 15.45
C ALA A 626 6.44 -19.03 14.14
N TYR A 627 6.79 -19.80 13.10
CA TYR A 627 6.08 -19.77 11.83
C TYR A 627 4.67 -20.38 11.94
N GLU A 628 4.52 -21.50 12.64
CA GLU A 628 3.21 -22.07 12.97
C GLU A 628 2.33 -21.08 13.74
N LEU A 629 2.88 -20.42 14.77
CA LEU A 629 2.17 -19.39 15.52
C LEU A 629 1.78 -18.20 14.63
N TYR A 630 2.64 -17.78 13.69
CA TYR A 630 2.27 -16.77 12.69
C TYR A 630 1.06 -17.21 11.85
N LEU A 631 1.01 -18.47 11.41
CA LEU A 631 -0.10 -18.99 10.59
C LEU A 631 -1.43 -19.01 11.36
N GLU A 632 -1.39 -19.13 12.69
CA GLU A 632 -2.54 -18.96 13.57
C GLU A 632 -2.92 -17.48 13.71
N LEU A 633 -1.95 -16.65 14.07
CA LEU A 633 -2.15 -15.21 14.31
C LEU A 633 -2.69 -14.49 13.07
N ARG A 634 -2.22 -14.84 11.87
CA ARG A 634 -2.69 -14.17 10.64
C ARG A 634 -4.20 -14.29 10.40
N LEU A 635 -4.87 -15.28 11.00
CA LEU A 635 -6.33 -15.41 10.90
C LEU A 635 -7.04 -14.30 11.68
N GLU A 636 -6.47 -13.88 12.80
CA GLU A 636 -6.95 -12.78 13.65
C GLU A 636 -6.53 -11.40 13.09
N TYR A 637 -5.29 -11.30 12.58
CA TYR A 637 -4.69 -10.05 12.14
C TYR A 637 -4.72 -9.83 10.62
N SER A 638 -5.52 -10.60 9.86
CA SER A 638 -5.58 -10.55 8.38
C SER A 638 -5.93 -9.16 7.83
N ASN A 639 -6.78 -8.42 8.53
CA ASN A 639 -7.21 -7.06 8.15
C ASN A 639 -6.18 -5.97 8.51
N MET A 640 -5.00 -6.33 9.03
CA MET A 640 -3.94 -5.40 9.40
C MET A 640 -2.72 -5.57 8.47
N PRO A 641 -2.63 -4.85 7.35
CA PRO A 641 -1.47 -4.89 6.46
C PRO A 641 -0.10 -4.75 7.16
N SER A 642 -0.02 -3.94 8.21
CA SER A 642 1.22 -3.75 8.97
C SER A 642 1.69 -5.03 9.66
N PHE A 643 0.79 -5.93 10.05
CA PHE A 643 1.10 -7.21 10.68
C PHE A 643 2.02 -8.05 9.81
N PHE A 644 1.72 -8.18 8.50
CA PHE A 644 2.55 -8.97 7.59
C PHE A 644 3.96 -8.39 7.45
N LEU A 645 4.08 -7.07 7.36
CA LEU A 645 5.38 -6.41 7.31
C LEU A 645 6.17 -6.56 8.63
N ASP A 646 5.50 -6.47 9.77
CA ASP A 646 6.11 -6.59 11.10
C ASP A 646 6.60 -8.03 11.34
N VAL A 647 5.79 -9.02 10.99
CA VAL A 647 6.17 -10.43 11.12
C VAL A 647 7.27 -10.79 10.10
N ALA A 648 7.21 -10.26 8.86
CA ALA A 648 8.29 -10.44 7.90
C ALA A 648 9.61 -9.88 8.45
N GLU A 649 9.61 -8.70 9.06
CA GLU A 649 10.79 -8.12 9.71
C GLU A 649 11.28 -8.97 10.89
N TYR A 650 10.36 -9.58 11.66
CA TYR A 650 10.74 -10.55 12.70
C TYR A 650 11.53 -11.73 12.13
N PHE A 651 11.05 -12.38 11.06
CA PHE A 651 11.75 -13.51 10.43
C PHE A 651 13.05 -13.08 9.73
N GLU A 652 13.06 -11.88 9.13
CA GLU A 652 14.26 -11.26 8.57
C GLU A 652 15.35 -11.08 9.65
N SER A 653 14.98 -10.59 10.83
CA SER A 653 15.91 -10.41 11.96
C SER A 653 16.50 -11.72 12.51
N LYS A 654 15.96 -12.86 12.10
CA LYS A 654 16.39 -14.22 12.45
C LYS A 654 17.14 -14.91 11.29
N ASP A 655 17.48 -14.17 10.23
CA ASP A 655 18.10 -14.66 8.99
C ASP A 655 17.24 -15.71 8.27
N LYS A 656 15.91 -15.59 8.35
CA LYS A 656 14.95 -16.52 7.75
C LYS A 656 14.22 -15.86 6.60
N TYR A 657 15.01 -15.48 5.59
CA TYR A 657 14.57 -14.71 4.43
C TYR A 657 13.44 -15.37 3.64
N GLU A 658 13.41 -16.70 3.52
CA GLU A 658 12.33 -17.40 2.81
C GLU A 658 10.96 -17.20 3.47
N TYR A 659 10.90 -17.29 4.80
CA TYR A 659 9.68 -16.99 5.56
C TYR A 659 9.35 -15.49 5.49
N ALA A 660 10.33 -14.61 5.65
CA ALA A 660 10.12 -13.17 5.57
C ALA A 660 9.53 -12.74 4.21
N LEU A 661 10.10 -13.24 3.11
CA LEU A 661 9.65 -12.98 1.75
C LEU A 661 8.21 -13.48 1.55
N ARG A 662 7.94 -14.74 1.91
CA ARG A 662 6.60 -15.33 1.76
C ARG A 662 5.55 -14.52 2.53
N ILE A 663 5.83 -14.20 3.79
CA ILE A 663 4.93 -13.42 4.65
C ILE A 663 4.70 -12.02 4.08
N ALA A 664 5.75 -11.33 3.63
CA ALA A 664 5.64 -10.00 3.04
C ALA A 664 4.77 -10.01 1.77
N THR A 665 4.90 -11.04 0.93
CA THR A 665 4.11 -11.15 -0.30
C THR A 665 2.62 -11.37 -0.08
N ASN A 666 2.16 -11.77 1.11
CA ASN A 666 0.72 -11.80 1.40
C ASN A 666 0.06 -10.42 1.32
N LEU A 667 0.83 -9.34 1.48
CA LEU A 667 0.31 -7.98 1.40
C LEU A 667 -0.37 -7.69 0.04
N ILE A 668 0.13 -8.29 -1.04
CA ILE A 668 -0.42 -8.14 -2.39
C ILE A 668 -1.66 -9.02 -2.64
N GLU A 669 -2.06 -9.89 -1.70
CA GLU A 669 -3.33 -10.62 -1.78
C GLU A 669 -4.46 -9.89 -1.03
N ILE A 670 -4.12 -8.98 -0.10
CA ILE A 670 -5.07 -8.39 0.86
C ILE A 670 -5.45 -6.94 0.48
N GLU A 671 -4.50 -6.11 0.04
CA GLU A 671 -4.77 -4.70 -0.34
C GLU A 671 -4.12 -4.33 -1.69
N ILE A 672 -4.66 -4.85 -2.80
CA ILE A 672 -4.18 -4.60 -4.18
C ILE A 672 -4.46 -3.14 -4.64
N ASP A 673 -5.34 -2.45 -3.95
CA ASP A 673 -5.87 -1.13 -4.28
C ASP A 673 -4.99 0.00 -3.72
N ASN A 674 -4.03 -0.35 -2.84
CA ASN A 674 -3.33 0.61 -2.01
C ASN A 674 -1.88 0.79 -2.45
N HIS A 675 -1.63 1.82 -3.27
CA HIS A 675 -0.31 2.05 -3.88
C HIS A 675 0.80 2.28 -2.84
N GLU A 676 0.50 2.79 -1.64
CA GLU A 676 1.49 3.05 -0.59
C GLU A 676 1.99 1.75 0.06
N LEU A 677 1.09 0.81 0.29
CA LEU A 677 1.43 -0.52 0.83
C LEU A 677 2.15 -1.37 -0.21
N ILE A 678 1.67 -1.34 -1.45
CA ILE A 678 2.30 -2.04 -2.57
C ILE A 678 3.71 -1.49 -2.82
N ARG A 679 3.91 -0.17 -2.72
CA ARG A 679 5.25 0.43 -2.81
C ARG A 679 6.16 -0.02 -1.66
N ALA A 680 5.64 -0.11 -0.43
CA ALA A 680 6.40 -0.64 0.70
C ALA A 680 6.80 -2.12 0.49
N LEU A 681 5.92 -2.94 -0.10
CA LEU A 681 6.27 -4.29 -0.52
C LEU A 681 7.40 -4.27 -1.55
N GLY A 682 7.32 -3.40 -2.56
CA GLY A 682 8.38 -3.24 -3.57
C GLY A 682 9.73 -2.89 -2.96
N TYR A 683 9.74 -2.04 -1.93
CA TYR A 683 10.94 -1.70 -1.17
C TYR A 683 11.54 -2.92 -0.45
N LYS A 684 10.69 -3.75 0.19
CA LYS A 684 11.12 -5.01 0.81
C LYS A 684 11.64 -6.02 -0.21
N LEU A 685 10.99 -6.17 -1.36
CA LEU A 685 11.46 -7.05 -2.42
C LEU A 685 12.84 -6.62 -2.96
N ASN A 686 13.08 -5.32 -3.14
CA ASN A 686 14.41 -4.83 -3.51
C ASN A 686 15.46 -5.10 -2.41
N GLN A 687 15.08 -5.00 -1.14
CA GLN A 687 15.97 -5.34 -0.02
C GLN A 687 16.34 -6.84 -0.05
N TYR A 688 15.38 -7.71 -0.36
CA TYR A 688 15.56 -9.15 -0.52
C TYR A 688 16.22 -9.56 -1.84
N LYS A 689 16.47 -8.60 -2.74
CA LYS A 689 17.00 -8.82 -4.11
C LYS A 689 16.08 -9.66 -5.00
N GLU A 690 14.79 -9.61 -4.72
CA GLU A 690 13.72 -10.24 -5.52
C GLU A 690 13.23 -9.25 -6.59
N ASP A 691 14.16 -8.79 -7.43
CA ASP A 691 13.89 -7.70 -8.39
C ASP A 691 12.89 -8.13 -9.49
N ASP A 692 12.83 -9.42 -9.83
CA ASP A 692 11.81 -9.98 -10.74
C ASP A 692 10.39 -9.78 -10.19
N LEU A 693 10.17 -10.07 -8.90
CA LEU A 693 8.89 -9.86 -8.24
C LEU A 693 8.60 -8.36 -8.09
N ALA A 694 9.63 -7.56 -7.78
CA ALA A 694 9.49 -6.12 -7.63
C ALA A 694 8.97 -5.44 -8.91
N VAL A 695 9.32 -5.96 -10.11
CA VAL A 695 8.78 -5.45 -11.38
C VAL A 695 7.24 -5.54 -11.42
N TYR A 696 6.63 -6.64 -10.96
CA TYR A 696 5.17 -6.76 -10.95
C TYR A 696 4.54 -5.82 -9.93
N VAL A 697 5.12 -5.75 -8.74
CA VAL A 697 4.66 -4.84 -7.70
C VAL A 697 4.70 -3.38 -8.17
N TYR A 698 5.79 -2.93 -8.79
CA TYR A 698 5.89 -1.55 -9.28
C TYR A 698 5.06 -1.29 -10.55
N LYS A 699 4.75 -2.30 -11.37
CA LYS A 699 3.73 -2.16 -12.41
C LYS A 699 2.36 -1.86 -11.81
N GLU A 700 1.98 -2.53 -10.74
CA GLU A 700 0.71 -2.24 -10.06
C GLU A 700 0.72 -0.85 -9.41
N VAL A 701 1.81 -0.43 -8.77
CA VAL A 701 1.95 0.96 -8.30
C VAL A 701 1.77 1.97 -9.44
N LEU A 702 2.36 1.71 -10.61
CA LEU A 702 2.22 2.56 -11.78
C LEU A 702 0.80 2.55 -12.38
N ASN A 703 0.12 1.40 -12.36
CA ASN A 703 -1.27 1.28 -12.81
C ASN A 703 -2.21 2.12 -11.92
N LEU A 704 -1.98 2.11 -10.60
CA LEU A 704 -2.75 2.89 -9.64
C LEU A 704 -2.40 4.39 -9.70
N ARG A 705 -1.13 4.74 -9.95
CA ARG A 705 -0.60 6.11 -9.94
C ARG A 705 0.14 6.48 -11.24
N PRO A 706 -0.53 6.47 -12.41
CA PRO A 706 0.10 6.74 -13.70
C PRO A 706 0.53 8.21 -13.89
N GLU A 707 0.14 9.10 -12.98
CA GLU A 707 0.52 10.50 -12.92
C GLU A 707 1.78 10.77 -12.09
N ASP A 708 2.22 9.81 -11.27
CA ASP A 708 3.35 9.95 -10.34
C ASP A 708 4.69 9.59 -11.02
N PRO A 709 5.61 10.55 -11.23
CA PRO A 709 6.93 10.27 -11.80
C PRO A 709 7.76 9.27 -10.99
N GLN A 710 7.56 9.19 -9.67
CA GLN A 710 8.25 8.21 -8.83
C GLN A 710 7.85 6.79 -9.20
N SER A 711 6.58 6.53 -9.54
CA SER A 711 6.13 5.20 -9.98
C SER A 711 6.83 4.73 -11.27
N TYR A 712 7.12 5.65 -12.19
CA TYR A 712 7.91 5.34 -13.40
C TYR A 712 9.37 5.04 -13.03
N ARG A 713 9.95 5.82 -12.11
CA ARG A 713 11.33 5.64 -11.65
C ARG A 713 11.53 4.33 -10.92
N ASP A 714 10.65 3.98 -9.99
CA ASP A 714 10.71 2.71 -9.25
C ASP A 714 10.66 1.50 -10.21
N LEU A 715 9.74 1.53 -11.18
CA LEU A 715 9.66 0.48 -12.20
C LEU A 715 10.88 0.46 -13.13
N ALA A 716 11.43 1.62 -13.50
CA ALA A 716 12.64 1.70 -14.33
C ALA A 716 13.85 1.10 -13.61
N LEU A 717 14.02 1.38 -12.32
CA LEU A 717 15.08 0.80 -11.49
C LEU A 717 14.94 -0.71 -11.33
N ALA A 718 13.70 -1.22 -11.21
CA ALA A 718 13.44 -2.66 -11.17
C ALA A 718 13.77 -3.34 -12.52
N TYR A 719 13.42 -2.71 -13.65
CA TYR A 719 13.82 -3.20 -14.97
C TYR A 719 15.34 -3.17 -15.19
N GLU A 720 16.04 -2.12 -14.72
CA GLU A 720 17.51 -2.07 -14.75
C GLU A 720 18.10 -3.25 -13.95
N ALA A 721 17.53 -3.56 -12.78
CA ALA A 721 18.03 -4.62 -11.92
C ALA A 721 17.94 -6.03 -12.55
N ILE A 722 16.89 -6.29 -13.34
CA ILE A 722 16.71 -7.56 -14.06
C ILE A 722 17.35 -7.58 -15.47
N GLY A 723 18.07 -6.52 -15.86
CA GLY A 723 18.77 -6.42 -17.15
C GLY A 723 17.88 -6.09 -18.35
N GLU A 724 16.64 -5.63 -18.11
CA GLU A 724 15.70 -5.18 -19.14
C GLU A 724 15.95 -3.72 -19.53
N ASP A 725 17.21 -3.42 -19.92
CA ASP A 725 17.76 -2.07 -20.10
C ASP A 725 16.91 -1.16 -21.01
N LYS A 726 16.31 -1.73 -22.07
CA LYS A 726 15.47 -0.96 -22.99
C LYS A 726 14.18 -0.48 -22.33
N LYS A 727 13.53 -1.34 -21.54
CA LYS A 727 12.31 -0.97 -20.80
C LYS A 727 12.62 0.07 -19.72
N ALA A 728 13.74 -0.10 -19.04
CA ALA A 728 14.23 0.89 -18.07
C ALA A 728 14.50 2.25 -18.74
N PHE A 729 15.20 2.26 -19.88
CA PHE A 729 15.47 3.46 -20.68
C PHE A 729 14.17 4.18 -21.06
N ASP A 730 13.20 3.47 -21.63
CA ASP A 730 11.92 4.05 -22.09
C ASP A 730 11.15 4.74 -20.95
N LEU A 731 11.24 4.22 -19.71
CA LEU A 731 10.60 4.81 -18.54
C LEU A 731 11.37 6.01 -17.99
N PHE A 732 12.69 5.90 -17.84
CA PHE A 732 13.53 7.03 -17.40
C PHE A 732 13.45 8.20 -18.38
N ASN A 733 13.47 7.92 -19.69
CA ASN A 733 13.44 8.94 -20.73
C ASN A 733 12.16 9.78 -20.67
N LYS A 734 11.00 9.17 -20.35
CA LYS A 734 9.73 9.92 -20.13
C LYS A 734 9.84 10.94 -18.99
N ILE A 735 10.58 10.61 -17.93
CA ILE A 735 10.81 11.53 -16.81
C ILE A 735 11.73 12.66 -17.27
N VAL A 736 12.85 12.31 -17.93
CA VAL A 736 13.89 13.24 -18.36
C VAL A 736 13.43 14.19 -19.49
N GLU A 737 12.56 13.76 -20.38
CA GLU A 737 12.00 14.62 -21.43
C GLU A 737 10.89 15.55 -20.90
N GLY A 738 10.44 15.34 -19.66
CA GLY A 738 9.38 16.12 -19.05
C GLY A 738 7.98 15.76 -19.57
N ASP A 739 7.78 14.53 -20.08
CA ASP A 739 6.48 14.04 -20.55
C ASP A 739 5.46 13.94 -19.41
N LEU A 740 5.95 13.76 -18.18
CA LEU A 740 5.11 13.62 -16.98
C LEU A 740 4.80 14.95 -16.29
N LEU A 741 5.39 16.07 -16.74
CA LEU A 741 5.15 17.40 -16.18
C LEU A 741 3.68 17.83 -16.28
N GLU A 742 2.99 17.40 -17.33
CA GLU A 742 1.56 17.69 -17.55
C GLU A 742 0.63 16.92 -16.61
N LYS A 743 1.11 15.77 -16.10
CA LYS A 743 0.32 14.87 -15.26
C LYS A 743 0.52 15.12 -13.77
N GLY A 744 1.73 15.56 -13.39
CA GLY A 744 2.07 15.95 -12.02
C GLY A 744 1.73 17.41 -11.73
N GLN A 745 1.19 17.68 -10.56
CA GLN A 745 1.22 19.04 -10.02
C GLN A 745 2.69 19.46 -9.92
N ALA A 746 3.18 20.27 -10.87
CA ALA A 746 4.61 20.48 -11.18
C ALA A 746 5.52 20.86 -9.99
N ASN A 747 4.95 21.22 -8.85
CA ASN A 747 5.68 21.54 -7.63
C ASN A 747 5.94 20.33 -6.71
N ARG A 748 5.15 19.23 -6.78
CA ARG A 748 5.25 18.10 -5.84
C ARG A 748 6.48 17.21 -6.07
N TYR A 749 7.02 17.21 -7.28
CA TYR A 749 8.14 16.35 -7.70
C TYR A 749 9.29 17.15 -8.32
N TYR A 750 9.37 18.44 -8.03
CA TYR A 750 10.37 19.32 -8.61
C TYR A 750 11.78 18.81 -8.29
N GLY A 751 12.56 18.48 -9.33
CA GLY A 751 13.95 17.99 -9.17
C GLY A 751 14.12 16.49 -9.44
N ILE A 752 13.03 15.70 -9.49
CA ILE A 752 13.11 14.26 -9.79
C ILE A 752 13.74 13.99 -11.16
N GLU A 753 13.61 14.92 -12.11
CA GLU A 753 14.19 14.77 -13.44
C GLU A 753 15.73 14.78 -13.40
N LYS A 754 16.36 15.53 -12.49
CA LYS A 754 17.83 15.51 -12.31
C LYS A 754 18.30 14.17 -11.77
N ILE A 755 17.52 13.58 -10.86
CA ILE A 755 17.80 12.27 -10.26
C ILE A 755 17.69 11.19 -11.33
N ALA A 756 16.60 11.20 -12.10
CA ALA A 756 16.38 10.28 -13.21
C ALA A 756 17.43 10.46 -14.32
N TYR A 757 17.85 11.69 -14.63
CA TYR A 757 18.90 11.95 -15.63
C TYR A 757 20.24 11.30 -15.24
N LEU A 758 20.61 11.37 -13.95
CA LEU A 758 21.81 10.71 -13.44
C LEU A 758 21.71 9.18 -13.56
N GLU A 759 20.54 8.61 -13.26
CA GLU A 759 20.27 7.17 -13.35
C GLU A 759 20.25 6.67 -14.80
N LEU A 760 19.59 7.40 -15.69
CA LEU A 760 19.59 7.14 -17.12
C LEU A 760 21.01 7.20 -17.71
N SER A 761 21.79 8.20 -17.30
CA SER A 761 23.19 8.32 -17.70
C SER A 761 24.02 7.13 -17.26
N ASN A 762 23.81 6.63 -16.04
CA ASN A 762 24.47 5.43 -15.56
C ASN A 762 24.06 4.18 -16.37
N LEU A 763 22.76 3.99 -16.60
CA LEU A 763 22.20 2.88 -17.38
C LEU A 763 22.80 2.84 -18.79
N VAL A 764 22.78 3.98 -19.50
CA VAL A 764 23.31 4.12 -20.88
C VAL A 764 24.80 3.81 -20.97
N ASN A 765 25.58 4.17 -19.94
CA ASN A 765 27.02 3.94 -19.91
C ASN A 765 27.41 2.52 -19.47
N LYS A 766 26.50 1.77 -18.83
CA LYS A 766 26.67 0.36 -18.48
C LYS A 766 26.15 -0.59 -19.57
N SER A 767 25.04 -0.21 -20.19
CA SER A 767 24.38 -1.04 -21.19
C SER A 767 25.11 -1.01 -22.52
N ASP A 768 25.30 -2.20 -23.09
CA ASP A 768 25.79 -2.37 -24.44
C ASP A 768 24.71 -2.08 -25.50
N VAL A 769 23.45 -2.32 -25.17
CA VAL A 769 22.30 -2.09 -26.06
C VAL A 769 22.05 -0.60 -26.28
N LEU A 770 22.36 0.24 -25.29
CA LEU A 770 22.11 1.68 -25.30
C LEU A 770 23.34 2.53 -25.71
N LYS A 771 24.39 1.90 -26.26
CA LYS A 771 25.65 2.56 -26.67
C LYS A 771 25.46 3.83 -27.50
N THR A 772 24.44 3.87 -28.35
CA THR A 772 24.14 5.00 -29.25
C THR A 772 23.76 6.28 -28.51
N TYR A 773 23.28 6.17 -27.27
CA TYR A 773 22.81 7.32 -26.48
C TYR A 773 23.89 7.95 -25.58
N ARG A 774 25.10 7.38 -25.53
CA ARG A 774 26.20 7.84 -24.66
C ARG A 774 26.67 9.27 -24.93
N ASN A 775 26.45 9.78 -26.14
CA ASN A 775 26.76 11.17 -26.49
C ASN A 775 25.78 12.16 -25.85
N VAL A 776 24.53 11.74 -25.63
CA VAL A 776 23.48 12.55 -25.00
C VAL A 776 23.57 12.43 -23.49
N PHE A 777 23.85 11.22 -22.99
CA PHE A 777 23.92 10.92 -21.57
C PHE A 777 25.36 10.56 -21.17
N PRO A 778 26.19 11.55 -20.80
CA PRO A 778 27.60 11.34 -20.48
C PRO A 778 27.77 10.59 -19.17
N LYS A 779 28.92 9.93 -19.02
CA LYS A 779 29.26 9.19 -17.81
C LYS A 779 29.49 10.14 -16.62
N ILE A 780 28.73 9.94 -15.54
CA ILE A 780 28.87 10.71 -14.28
C ILE A 780 29.17 9.73 -13.15
N GLU A 781 30.39 9.82 -12.58
CA GLU A 781 30.87 8.91 -11.54
C GLU A 781 31.01 9.60 -10.19
N THR A 782 30.63 8.93 -9.10
CA THR A 782 30.76 9.46 -7.74
C THR A 782 31.28 8.42 -6.77
N ASP A 783 32.08 8.82 -5.79
CA ASP A 783 32.59 7.91 -4.75
C ASP A 783 31.47 7.45 -3.81
N ILE A 784 30.57 8.37 -3.43
CA ILE A 784 29.37 8.06 -2.65
C ILE A 784 28.15 8.67 -3.34
N ARG A 785 27.08 7.89 -3.43
CA ARG A 785 25.73 8.40 -3.68
C ARG A 785 24.77 7.76 -2.69
N VAL A 786 23.91 8.56 -2.06
CA VAL A 786 22.82 8.09 -1.19
C VAL A 786 21.52 8.56 -1.82
N VAL A 787 20.52 7.69 -1.85
CA VAL A 787 19.17 8.01 -2.27
C VAL A 787 18.21 7.54 -1.19
N ILE A 788 17.29 8.40 -0.77
CA ILE A 788 16.19 8.01 0.09
C ILE A 788 14.88 8.08 -0.69
N ASP A 789 14.00 7.10 -0.49
CA ASP A 789 12.65 7.04 -1.06
C ASP A 789 11.66 6.67 0.07
N TRP A 790 10.40 7.08 -0.03
CA TRP A 790 9.38 6.72 0.96
C TRP A 790 8.04 6.37 0.31
N ASN A 791 7.20 5.63 1.04
CA ASN A 791 5.99 5.04 0.48
C ASN A 791 4.70 5.84 0.73
N HIS A 792 4.73 6.88 1.57
CA HIS A 792 3.57 7.72 1.91
C HIS A 792 3.61 9.10 1.24
N ALA A 793 2.48 9.55 0.69
CA ALA A 793 2.39 10.92 0.16
C ALA A 793 2.31 11.93 1.31
N ASN A 794 2.70 13.17 1.04
CA ASN A 794 2.63 14.28 2.02
C ASN A 794 3.40 13.99 3.32
N THR A 795 4.45 13.17 3.22
CA THR A 795 5.40 12.94 4.31
C THR A 795 6.62 13.78 3.97
N ASP A 796 7.04 14.64 4.90
CA ASP A 796 8.20 15.52 4.76
C ASP A 796 9.42 14.84 5.40
N LEU A 797 10.36 14.42 4.54
CA LEU A 797 11.58 13.70 4.91
C LEU A 797 12.80 14.37 4.31
N ASP A 798 13.62 14.95 5.18
CA ASP A 798 14.87 15.59 4.79
C ASP A 798 16.05 14.63 4.92
N LEU A 799 16.85 14.50 3.86
CA LEU A 799 18.14 13.84 3.89
C LEU A 799 19.20 14.75 4.52
N HIS A 800 19.80 14.27 5.60
CA HIS A 800 20.93 14.90 6.27
C HIS A 800 22.19 14.05 6.16
N ILE A 801 23.25 14.64 5.62
CA ILE A 801 24.56 13.99 5.49
C ILE A 801 25.61 14.80 6.24
N LYS A 802 26.22 14.19 7.25
CA LYS A 802 27.38 14.78 7.95
C LYS A 802 28.66 14.13 7.46
N ASN A 803 29.58 14.96 6.97
CA ASN A 803 30.87 14.50 6.47
C ASN A 803 31.90 14.31 7.61
N PRO A 804 33.07 13.69 7.34
CA PRO A 804 34.11 13.47 8.34
C PRO A 804 34.67 14.75 8.99
N ASN A 805 34.52 15.91 8.32
CA ASN A 805 34.98 17.20 8.83
C ASN A 805 33.93 17.93 9.69
N GLY A 806 32.77 17.31 9.90
CA GLY A 806 31.67 17.89 10.68
C GLY A 806 30.75 18.84 9.91
N ASP A 807 30.97 19.06 8.60
CA ASP A 807 30.02 19.78 7.76
C ASP A 807 28.80 18.89 7.50
N GLU A 808 27.65 19.35 7.95
CA GLU A 808 26.34 18.77 7.62
C GLU A 808 25.76 19.46 6.39
N LEU A 809 25.20 18.66 5.47
CA LEU A 809 24.38 19.08 4.33
C LEU A 809 22.96 18.57 4.52
N TYR A 810 22.00 19.37 4.08
CA TYR A 810 20.56 19.13 4.02
C TYR A 810 19.94 20.12 3.01
N TYR A 811 18.62 20.13 2.79
CA TYR A 811 18.00 21.01 1.79
C TYR A 811 18.34 22.51 1.97
N GLY A 812 18.52 22.99 3.20
CA GLY A 812 18.91 24.38 3.49
C GLY A 812 20.40 24.69 3.26
N LYS A 813 21.24 23.66 3.09
CA LYS A 813 22.66 23.75 2.77
C LYS A 813 23.02 22.63 1.79
N THR A 814 22.67 22.83 0.52
CA THR A 814 22.71 21.80 -0.51
C THR A 814 24.10 21.45 -1.02
N GLU A 815 25.09 22.35 -0.92
CA GLU A 815 26.46 22.12 -1.41
C GLU A 815 27.53 22.23 -0.32
N SER A 816 28.56 21.37 -0.41
CA SER A 816 29.77 21.47 0.41
C SER A 816 30.95 22.04 -0.36
N LYS A 817 31.92 22.57 0.39
CA LYS A 817 33.20 23.06 -0.14
C LYS A 817 33.98 21.97 -0.90
N PHE A 818 33.74 20.70 -0.59
CA PHE A 818 34.44 19.55 -1.18
C PHE A 818 33.62 18.88 -2.30
N GLY A 819 32.55 19.52 -2.77
CA GLY A 819 31.75 19.04 -3.90
C GLY A 819 30.73 17.96 -3.54
N GLY A 820 30.36 17.86 -2.26
CA GLY A 820 29.15 17.14 -1.87
C GLY A 820 27.92 17.95 -2.24
N ALA A 821 26.88 17.33 -2.79
CA ALA A 821 25.64 17.97 -3.18
C ALA A 821 24.43 17.14 -2.76
N ILE A 822 23.38 17.81 -2.26
CA ILE A 822 22.05 17.28 -1.98
C ILE A 822 21.05 17.82 -3.02
N SER A 823 20.00 17.05 -3.31
CA SER A 823 18.90 17.44 -4.19
C SER A 823 18.05 18.57 -3.61
N GLU A 824 17.08 19.02 -4.41
CA GLU A 824 15.95 19.81 -3.95
C GLU A 824 15.09 19.05 -2.92
N ASP A 825 14.30 19.82 -2.16
CA ASP A 825 13.36 19.38 -1.13
C ASP A 825 12.02 18.92 -1.75
N PHE A 826 11.42 17.88 -1.18
CA PHE A 826 10.15 17.29 -1.61
C PHE A 826 9.11 17.31 -0.47
N THR A 827 8.40 18.44 -0.32
CA THR A 827 7.49 18.67 0.82
C THR A 827 6.10 18.04 0.71
N ASP A 828 5.56 17.91 -0.51
CA ASP A 828 4.16 17.51 -0.77
C ASP A 828 4.04 16.22 -1.60
N GLY A 829 5.17 15.57 -1.92
CA GLY A 829 5.27 14.46 -2.86
C GLY A 829 5.83 13.18 -2.25
N TYR A 830 6.06 12.20 -3.11
CA TYR A 830 6.98 11.11 -2.78
C TYR A 830 8.37 11.57 -3.18
N GLY A 831 9.30 11.60 -2.24
CA GLY A 831 10.70 11.82 -2.58
C GLY A 831 11.21 10.71 -3.47
N PRO A 832 12.20 11.08 -4.27
CA PRO A 832 13.51 10.73 -3.75
C PRO A 832 14.34 11.97 -3.45
N GLU A 833 15.04 11.95 -2.32
CA GLU A 833 16.15 12.86 -2.10
C GLU A 833 17.48 12.14 -2.30
N THR A 834 18.48 12.85 -2.82
CA THR A 834 19.78 12.25 -3.08
C THR A 834 20.95 13.13 -2.66
N TYR A 835 21.92 12.50 -2.01
CA TYR A 835 23.26 13.05 -1.81
C TYR A 835 24.25 12.40 -2.77
N LYS A 836 25.21 13.19 -3.27
CA LYS A 836 26.30 12.73 -4.11
C LYS A 836 27.59 13.49 -3.86
N ILE A 837 28.73 12.81 -3.95
CA ILE A 837 30.06 13.44 -3.89
C ILE A 837 31.04 12.75 -4.85
N LYS A 838 31.69 13.55 -5.71
CA LYS A 838 32.62 13.05 -6.73
C LYS A 838 33.85 12.38 -6.11
N LYS A 839 34.50 13.06 -5.15
CA LYS A 839 35.68 12.57 -4.43
C LYS A 839 35.41 12.59 -2.93
N ALA A 840 35.17 11.42 -2.34
CA ALA A 840 34.88 11.32 -0.92
C ALA A 840 36.16 11.48 -0.08
N GLN A 841 36.05 12.18 1.04
CA GLN A 841 37.12 12.31 2.01
C GLN A 841 37.19 11.05 2.85
N LYS A 842 38.39 10.64 3.26
CA LYS A 842 38.55 9.49 4.17
C LYS A 842 37.88 9.78 5.50
N GLY A 843 37.20 8.77 6.06
CA GLY A 843 36.54 8.87 7.35
C GLY A 843 35.07 8.50 7.33
N LYS A 844 34.37 8.90 8.39
CA LYS A 844 32.99 8.51 8.68
C LYS A 844 32.00 9.53 8.13
N TYR A 845 31.08 9.09 7.28
CA TYR A 845 29.89 9.83 6.87
C TYR A 845 28.69 9.31 7.64
N GLU A 846 27.94 10.21 8.26
CA GLU A 846 26.71 9.87 8.98
C GLU A 846 25.51 10.23 8.12
N ILE A 847 24.66 9.24 7.87
CA ILE A 847 23.44 9.36 7.08
C ILE A 847 22.28 9.39 8.07
N SER A 848 21.48 10.45 8.01
CA SER A 848 20.32 10.63 8.85
C SER A 848 19.17 11.20 8.04
N VAL A 849 17.95 10.87 8.43
CA VAL A 849 16.74 11.44 7.84
C VAL A 849 15.98 12.15 8.94
N LYS A 850 15.60 13.40 8.70
CA LYS A 850 14.77 14.14 9.63
C LYS A 850 13.32 13.97 9.20
N TYR A 851 12.51 13.44 10.10
CA TYR A 851 11.10 13.22 9.90
C TYR A 851 10.30 14.27 10.64
N PHE A 852 9.55 15.08 9.89
CA PHE A 852 8.56 16.00 10.41
C PHE A 852 7.22 15.28 10.32
N SER A 853 6.49 15.23 11.43
CA SER A 853 5.36 14.32 11.59
C SER A 853 4.33 14.42 10.48
N ASP A 854 3.54 13.38 10.36
CA ASP A 854 2.45 13.36 9.40
C ASP A 854 1.38 14.39 9.75
N SER A 855 1.12 15.28 8.80
CA SER A 855 -0.03 16.20 8.86
C SER A 855 -1.39 15.49 8.70
N VAL A 856 -1.40 14.16 8.43
CA VAL A 856 -2.58 13.34 8.12
C VAL A 856 -2.50 11.99 8.83
N GLN A 857 -3.62 11.54 9.43
CA GLN A 857 -3.71 10.21 10.04
C GLN A 857 -3.60 9.10 8.98
N LYS A 858 -2.56 8.25 9.08
CA LYS A 858 -2.26 7.20 8.09
C LYS A 858 -3.02 5.91 8.39
N ILE A 859 -3.85 5.49 7.43
CA ILE A 859 -4.60 4.23 7.50
C ILE A 859 -3.66 3.04 7.24
N THR A 860 -2.60 3.23 6.47
CA THR A 860 -1.64 2.22 5.96
C THR A 860 -0.52 1.84 6.94
N GLY A 861 -0.49 2.42 8.15
CA GLY A 861 0.56 2.19 9.13
C GLY A 861 1.79 3.11 8.91
N PRO A 862 2.92 2.83 9.60
CA PRO A 862 4.09 3.70 9.61
C PRO A 862 4.82 3.75 8.27
N THR A 863 5.50 4.86 8.00
CA THR A 863 6.24 5.09 6.75
C THR A 863 7.43 4.17 6.60
N SER A 864 7.51 3.50 5.46
CA SER A 864 8.68 2.76 5.00
C SER A 864 9.61 3.69 4.23
N LEU A 865 10.76 3.98 4.83
CA LEU A 865 11.89 4.69 4.24
C LEU A 865 12.87 3.69 3.63
N LYS A 866 13.07 3.76 2.31
CA LYS A 866 14.10 3.02 1.58
C LYS A 866 15.35 3.90 1.46
N VAL A 867 16.47 3.45 2.01
CA VAL A 867 17.78 4.10 1.90
C VAL A 867 18.66 3.26 1.00
N THR A 868 19.03 3.80 -0.17
CA THR A 868 19.94 3.16 -1.11
C THR A 868 21.30 3.85 -1.07
N ILE A 869 22.34 3.10 -0.70
CA ILE A 869 23.72 3.59 -0.60
C ILE A 869 24.55 2.96 -1.71
N PHE A 870 25.16 3.81 -2.52
CA PHE A 870 26.11 3.43 -3.55
C PHE A 870 27.53 3.85 -3.15
N LYS A 871 28.48 2.93 -3.26
CA LYS A 871 29.91 3.26 -3.31
C LYS A 871 30.39 3.10 -4.75
N ASN A 872 31.25 4.01 -5.21
CA ASN A 872 31.80 4.00 -6.57
C ASN A 872 30.71 3.98 -7.66
N TYR A 873 29.65 4.78 -7.47
CA TYR A 873 28.55 4.89 -8.43
C TYR A 873 29.05 5.27 -9.82
N GLY A 874 28.59 4.55 -10.85
CA GLY A 874 29.03 4.73 -12.24
C GLY A 874 30.36 4.05 -12.60
N LYS A 875 31.11 3.52 -11.63
CA LYS A 875 32.38 2.83 -11.86
C LYS A 875 32.18 1.31 -11.99
N SER A 876 33.19 0.61 -12.49
CA SER A 876 33.15 -0.86 -12.66
C SER A 876 33.07 -1.63 -11.33
N ASN A 877 33.55 -1.04 -10.23
CA ASN A 877 33.52 -1.60 -8.88
C ASN A 877 32.41 -0.98 -8.01
N GLN A 878 31.30 -0.55 -8.63
CA GLN A 878 30.13 -0.04 -7.91
C GLN A 878 29.58 -1.09 -6.95
N THR A 879 29.26 -0.69 -5.72
CA THR A 879 28.47 -1.51 -4.78
C THR A 879 27.16 -0.78 -4.46
N LYS A 880 26.07 -1.54 -4.25
CA LYS A 880 24.74 -1.04 -3.88
C LYS A 880 24.28 -1.77 -2.62
N GLU A 881 23.86 -1.02 -1.62
CA GLU A 881 23.23 -1.52 -0.39
C GLU A 881 21.87 -0.85 -0.24
N ILE A 882 20.83 -1.62 0.11
CA ILE A 882 19.48 -1.13 0.34
C ILE A 882 19.10 -1.46 1.78
N LYS A 883 18.60 -0.47 2.51
CA LYS A 883 18.08 -0.60 3.88
C LYS A 883 16.67 -0.04 3.94
N ILE A 884 15.75 -0.78 4.54
CA ILE A 884 14.38 -0.33 4.76
C ILE A 884 14.21 -0.04 6.25
N LEU A 885 13.71 1.15 6.57
CA LEU A 885 13.44 1.61 7.92
C LEU A 885 11.96 1.95 8.04
N ARG A 886 11.30 1.53 9.12
CA ARG A 886 9.93 1.96 9.44
C ARG A 886 9.99 3.16 10.39
N LEU A 887 9.49 4.31 9.95
CA LEU A 887 9.43 5.55 10.72
C LEU A 887 8.19 5.55 11.60
N THR A 888 8.37 5.74 12.91
CA THR A 888 7.27 5.85 13.88
C THR A 888 6.85 7.30 14.06
N ASP A 889 5.63 7.54 14.58
CA ASP A 889 5.00 8.86 14.82
C ASP A 889 5.78 9.88 15.68
N GLU A 890 7.01 9.57 16.09
CA GLU A 890 7.87 10.49 16.84
C GLU A 890 8.70 11.32 15.87
N GLU A 891 8.41 12.63 15.83
CA GLU A 891 9.24 13.60 15.10
C GLU A 891 10.69 13.52 15.58
N GLY A 892 11.63 13.47 14.64
CA GLY A 892 13.01 13.37 15.03
C GLY A 892 13.99 13.13 13.90
N LYS A 893 15.26 13.30 14.25
CA LYS A 893 16.38 12.95 13.39
C LYS A 893 16.70 11.48 13.59
N ILE A 894 16.36 10.67 12.59
CA ILE A 894 16.56 9.23 12.61
C ILE A 894 17.92 8.94 11.96
N LYS A 895 18.80 8.26 12.68
CA LYS A 895 20.08 7.81 12.12
C LYS A 895 19.83 6.62 11.21
N ALA A 896 20.02 6.81 9.90
CA ALA A 896 19.79 5.79 8.90
C ALA A 896 20.99 4.84 8.77
N ASP A 897 22.21 5.38 8.68
CA ASP A 897 23.41 4.58 8.55
C ASP A 897 24.71 5.34 8.87
N THR A 898 25.82 4.62 8.82
CA THR A 898 27.18 5.16 8.90
C THR A 898 28.06 4.52 7.85
N LEU A 899 28.62 5.34 6.97
CA LEU A 899 29.52 4.90 5.91
C LEU A 899 30.97 5.27 6.24
N SER A 900 31.87 4.28 6.25
CA SER A 900 33.31 4.50 6.37
C SER A 900 33.99 4.37 4.99
N ILE A 901 34.79 5.38 4.63
CA ILE A 901 35.61 5.45 3.40
C ILE A 901 37.10 5.32 3.71
#